data_AF-A0AAP0BV01-F1
#
_entry.id   AF-A0AAP0BV01-F1
#
_cell.length_a   1.000
_cell.length_b   1.000
_cell.length_c   1.000
_cell.angle_alpha   90.00
_cell.angle_beta   90.00
_cell.angle_gamma   90.00
#
_symmetry.space_group_name_H-M   'P 1'
#
loop_
_entity.id
_entity.type
_entity.pdbx_description
1 polymer ?
#
loop_
_entity_poly.entity_id
_entity_poly.type
_entity_poly.pdbx_seq_one_letter_code
_entity_poly.pdbx_strand_id
1 'polypeptide(L)'
;MRSSRHILAKLSGGHAATPVISRRLLQLHSQPRRVNVKPLINSSRHISFSMKPSYFCSHRPLSSSAPDLKRLAKLQVKLRNLGFESLPQPGQGMRSVCPQCEGGDSKEKSLSLLIREDGNMAFWHCFRGKCGWKGCTKAGDREEYIVLQKSGSGKTLKCQNYRSISEEDLQLEPLSKELIAYFNARGISIETLDRNAVKQRFWGNEIVIAFTYRRNGKLVSCNYLDIEENSSQEKDTESIFYGLDDIVPGSDLIIVDSEVDKLSMQEAGYPNCISVPNGKVSKVSEKNCSKNEVDSEVDKLSMQEAGYPNCISVPNGKVSKVSEKNCSKNEDASFRYLWNCKEYLEKAPRLILATNAHKEGQVLAEELARRLGKERCWRVKWPMKSSVESCKGANEVLNIFGEHVLKEIIEKAEMFPIRGLLSFSKFFPEINDYYHCTHGFELGVSTGWRALDGLYNIVPGELTVITGVPSSGKSDWIDALLCNINERRGWTFALCSMENEVRDHARKLLEKYFKKPFFNYRYGESVERISLRELEEGKKWLSDTFHVIRSDDDCPPSINWVLKTAKSAVLRYGVRGLVIDSYNELDHQRFIHRTETEYVSHMLTLIKRFAQHHSCHVWFVAHPRQLRNWGGDPPNLYDISGSAHFINKCDNGLVIHRNVNGPPNSVQVSVRKVRNKVAGRIGDALLSYDRITGMFHDINDLSENP
;
A
#
# COMPACT_ATOMS: atom_id res chain seq x y z
N MET A 1 33.45 -65.66 -10.46
CA MET A 1 34.33 -64.59 -10.97
C MET A 1 34.30 -63.47 -9.94
N ARG A 2 35.23 -63.46 -8.96
CA ARG A 2 36.35 -62.49 -8.84
C ARG A 2 35.89 -61.04 -9.10
N SER A 3 35.99 -60.05 -8.20
CA SER A 3 36.78 -59.87 -6.97
C SER A 3 36.35 -58.49 -6.42
N SER A 4 35.82 -58.36 -5.19
CA SER A 4 36.55 -57.90 -3.98
C SER A 4 36.66 -56.36 -3.86
N ARG A 5 36.60 -55.68 -2.72
CA ARG A 5 36.65 -56.00 -1.27
C ARG A 5 36.62 -54.63 -0.53
N HIS A 6 35.89 -54.43 0.56
CA HIS A 6 36.36 -54.35 1.97
C HIS A 6 35.65 -53.14 2.64
N ILE A 7 35.28 -53.03 3.93
CA ILE A 7 35.31 -53.86 5.15
C ILE A 7 34.29 -53.25 6.12
N LEU A 8 33.57 -54.10 6.86
CA LEU A 8 32.85 -53.79 8.11
C LEU A 8 33.65 -54.41 9.26
N ALA A 9 33.96 -53.67 10.33
CA ALA A 9 34.19 -54.16 11.71
C ALA A 9 34.41 -52.97 12.67
N LYS A 10 33.49 -52.71 13.60
CA LYS A 10 33.60 -52.99 15.06
C LYS A 10 34.82 -52.35 15.74
N LEU A 11 34.57 -51.43 16.68
CA LEU A 11 35.08 -51.50 18.06
C LEU A 11 34.21 -50.61 18.99
N SER A 12 33.79 -51.24 20.07
CA SER A 12 33.02 -50.76 21.22
C SER A 12 33.88 -49.95 22.21
N GLY A 13 33.30 -48.99 22.94
CA GLY A 13 33.87 -48.50 24.20
C GLY A 13 33.37 -47.15 24.72
N GLY A 14 32.36 -47.18 25.60
CA GLY A 14 32.37 -46.53 26.93
C GLY A 14 32.54 -45.00 27.12
N HIS A 15 31.48 -44.42 27.68
CA HIS A 15 31.41 -43.37 28.72
C HIS A 15 31.60 -41.87 28.42
N ALA A 16 30.49 -41.15 28.60
CA ALA A 16 30.26 -39.93 29.38
C ALA A 16 31.43 -38.96 29.67
N ALA A 17 31.29 -37.70 29.21
CA ALA A 17 31.57 -36.49 29.99
C ALA A 17 31.16 -35.21 29.23
N THR A 18 30.56 -34.29 29.98
CA THR A 18 30.35 -32.85 29.70
C THR A 18 31.64 -32.07 29.41
N PRO A 19 31.56 -30.89 28.76
CA PRO A 19 32.37 -29.73 29.15
C PRO A 19 31.49 -28.47 29.29
N VAL A 20 31.35 -27.87 30.47
CA VAL A 20 32.26 -26.93 31.16
C VAL A 20 32.62 -25.68 30.35
N ILE A 21 32.11 -24.58 30.91
CA ILE A 21 32.24 -23.17 30.60
C ILE A 21 33.69 -22.68 30.81
N SER A 22 34.20 -21.85 29.91
CA SER A 22 35.41 -21.06 30.11
C SER A 22 35.07 -19.56 30.08
N ARG A 23 35.33 -18.89 31.21
CA ARG A 23 35.33 -17.43 31.38
C ARG A 23 36.64 -16.84 30.85
N ARG A 24 36.58 -15.70 30.16
CA ARG A 24 37.54 -14.60 30.36
C ARG A 24 36.86 -13.24 30.19
N LEU A 25 36.91 -12.50 31.31
CA LEU A 25 36.56 -11.09 31.45
C LEU A 25 37.53 -10.19 30.67
N LEU A 26 37.03 -9.09 30.12
CA LEU A 26 37.69 -7.78 30.17
C LEU A 26 36.61 -6.68 30.23
N GLN A 27 36.87 -5.72 31.11
CA GLN A 27 35.97 -4.70 31.67
C GLN A 27 35.49 -3.66 30.65
N LEU A 28 34.23 -3.23 30.77
CA LEU A 28 33.79 -1.92 30.28
C LEU A 28 33.13 -1.15 31.43
N HIS A 29 33.80 -0.08 31.85
CA HIS A 29 33.30 0.87 32.83
C HIS A 29 32.14 1.69 32.27
N SER A 30 31.09 1.74 33.09
CA SER A 30 30.02 2.72 33.18
C SER A 30 30.45 4.17 32.95
N GLN A 31 29.67 4.95 32.19
CA GLN A 31 29.23 6.31 32.57
C GLN A 31 27.96 6.76 31.80
N PRO A 32 27.10 7.59 32.43
CA PRO A 32 25.73 7.88 31.99
C PRO A 32 25.63 9.06 31.01
N ARG A 33 24.68 8.98 30.06
CA ARG A 33 24.32 10.10 29.16
C ARG A 33 23.56 11.17 29.94
N ARG A 34 24.21 12.33 30.14
CA ARG A 34 23.57 13.57 30.59
C ARG A 34 22.62 14.11 29.52
N VAL A 35 21.33 14.17 29.89
CA VAL A 35 20.32 15.01 29.25
C VAL A 35 20.58 16.45 29.69
N ASN A 36 20.80 17.35 28.74
CA ASN A 36 20.90 18.78 29.02
C ASN A 36 19.58 19.45 28.62
N VAL A 37 18.77 19.76 29.63
CA VAL A 37 17.68 20.74 29.56
C VAL A 37 18.27 22.10 29.96
N LYS A 38 18.01 23.15 29.17
CA LYS A 38 18.13 24.55 29.62
C LYS A 38 17.02 25.41 28.99
N PRO A 39 16.66 26.53 29.65
CA PRO A 39 15.28 26.96 29.86
C PRO A 39 14.78 28.04 28.89
N LEU A 40 13.45 28.19 28.86
CA LEU A 40 12.73 29.33 28.29
C LEU A 40 12.96 30.59 29.13
N ILE A 41 13.44 31.67 28.49
CA ILE A 41 13.29 33.04 28.98
C ILE A 41 12.73 33.88 27.83
N ASN A 42 11.60 34.53 28.09
CA ASN A 42 10.95 35.53 27.24
C ASN A 42 11.81 36.79 27.14
N SER A 43 12.01 37.31 25.93
CA SER A 43 11.97 38.76 25.71
C SER A 43 11.54 39.11 24.28
N SER A 44 10.54 39.98 24.23
CA SER A 44 10.07 40.74 23.08
C SER A 44 11.19 41.53 22.40
N ARG A 45 11.20 41.60 21.05
CA ARG A 45 11.29 42.82 20.22
C ARG A 45 11.75 42.55 18.77
N HIS A 46 11.00 43.11 17.83
CA HIS A 46 11.34 43.58 16.48
C HIS A 46 12.25 42.73 15.58
N ILE A 47 11.65 42.18 14.51
CA ILE A 47 12.35 41.60 13.37
C ILE A 47 12.86 42.73 12.47
N SER A 48 14.18 42.94 12.46
CA SER A 48 14.92 43.59 11.38
C SER A 48 15.89 42.57 10.78
N PHE A 49 15.68 42.18 9.52
CA PHE A 49 16.56 41.25 8.82
C PHE A 49 17.78 41.99 8.25
N SER A 50 18.91 41.86 8.94
CA SER A 50 20.24 42.17 8.45
C SER A 50 20.80 40.99 7.65
N MET A 51 21.25 41.25 6.41
CA MET A 51 21.92 40.26 5.55
C MET A 51 23.33 39.98 6.07
N LYS A 52 23.65 38.70 6.34
CA LYS A 52 25.04 38.23 6.48
C LYS A 52 25.52 37.61 5.15
N PRO A 53 26.66 38.05 4.58
CA PRO A 53 27.24 37.48 3.38
C PRO A 53 28.20 36.35 3.75
N SER A 54 27.94 35.14 3.27
CA SER A 54 28.87 34.02 3.44
C SER A 54 28.82 33.10 2.24
N TYR A 55 29.47 33.50 1.14
CA TYR A 55 30.13 32.62 0.15
C TYR A 55 31.09 33.49 -0.69
N PHE A 56 32.10 34.07 -0.04
CA PHE A 56 33.29 34.56 -0.75
C PHE A 56 34.23 33.37 -0.92
N CYS A 57 34.33 32.86 -2.16
CA CYS A 57 35.40 31.95 -2.55
C CYS A 57 36.69 32.79 -2.66
N SER A 58 37.75 32.32 -2.04
CA SER A 58 39.06 32.98 -2.01
C SER A 58 39.63 33.19 -3.41
N HIS A 59 39.85 34.46 -3.78
CA HIS A 59 40.53 34.83 -5.02
C HIS A 59 42.06 34.80 -4.81
N ARG A 60 42.78 34.03 -5.64
CA ARG A 60 44.11 34.44 -6.09
C ARG A 60 43.92 35.49 -7.20
N PRO A 61 44.67 36.60 -7.23
CA PRO A 61 44.58 37.55 -8.32
C PRO A 61 45.22 36.92 -9.56
N LEU A 62 44.39 36.52 -10.53
CA LEU A 62 44.81 36.27 -11.89
C LEU A 62 44.57 37.56 -12.69
N SER A 63 45.61 37.97 -13.41
CA SER A 63 45.69 39.14 -14.29
C SER A 63 44.38 39.47 -15.03
N SER A 64 44.01 40.75 -15.04
CA SER A 64 42.95 41.32 -15.88
C SER A 64 43.20 40.97 -17.36
N SER A 65 42.56 39.91 -17.85
CA SER A 65 42.52 39.60 -19.27
C SER A 65 41.23 40.23 -19.83
N ALA A 66 41.38 41.11 -20.81
CA ALA A 66 40.24 41.65 -21.54
C ALA A 66 39.40 40.48 -22.13
N PRO A 67 38.06 40.61 -22.20
CA PRO A 67 37.20 39.56 -22.71
C PRO A 67 37.56 39.23 -24.15
N ASP A 68 37.77 37.94 -24.44
CA ASP A 68 37.96 37.45 -25.82
C ASP A 68 36.63 37.62 -26.57
N LEU A 69 36.58 38.62 -27.45
CA LEU A 69 35.39 39.02 -28.23
C LEU A 69 34.77 37.85 -29.02
N LYS A 70 35.59 36.88 -29.48
CA LYS A 70 35.07 35.71 -30.21
C LYS A 70 34.31 34.75 -29.29
N ARG A 71 34.80 34.55 -28.06
CA ARG A 71 34.14 33.70 -27.05
C ARG A 71 32.86 34.35 -26.55
N LEU A 72 32.89 35.66 -26.31
CA LEU A 72 31.73 36.42 -25.89
C LEU A 72 30.60 36.35 -26.94
N ALA A 73 30.92 36.50 -28.23
CA ALA A 73 29.94 36.39 -29.31
C ALA A 73 29.27 35.00 -29.35
N LYS A 74 30.05 33.92 -29.23
CA LYS A 74 29.51 32.54 -29.16
C LYS A 74 28.60 32.34 -27.94
N LEU A 75 29.01 32.85 -26.78
CA LEU A 75 28.22 32.76 -25.55
C LEU A 75 26.89 33.53 -25.68
N GLN A 76 26.91 34.71 -26.29
CA GLN A 76 25.71 35.53 -26.51
C GLN A 76 24.71 34.84 -27.44
N VAL A 77 25.15 34.15 -28.50
CA VAL A 77 24.27 33.35 -29.37
C VAL A 77 23.59 32.24 -28.58
N LYS A 78 24.34 31.51 -27.74
CA LYS A 78 23.76 30.46 -26.89
C LYS A 78 22.73 30.98 -25.90
N LEU A 79 22.98 32.15 -25.30
CA LEU A 79 22.02 32.76 -24.39
C LEU A 79 20.75 33.19 -25.14
N ARG A 80 20.86 33.71 -26.37
CA ARG A 80 19.66 34.00 -27.18
C ARG A 80 18.87 32.74 -27.51
N ASN A 81 19.53 31.62 -27.85
CA ASN A 81 18.88 30.33 -28.08
C ASN A 81 18.16 29.79 -26.83
N LEU A 82 18.62 30.16 -25.63
CA LEU A 82 17.96 29.85 -24.35
C LEU A 82 16.80 30.81 -24.00
N GLY A 83 16.44 31.73 -24.91
CA GLY A 83 15.31 32.65 -24.73
C GLY A 83 15.65 33.96 -24.01
N PHE A 84 16.93 34.34 -23.90
CA PHE A 84 17.31 35.64 -23.32
C PHE A 84 17.28 36.75 -24.38
N GLU A 85 16.33 37.68 -24.28
CA GLU A 85 16.18 38.82 -25.19
C GLU A 85 17.24 39.91 -24.97
N SER A 86 17.53 40.23 -23.70
CA SER A 86 18.55 41.19 -23.28
C SER A 86 19.69 40.47 -22.55
N LEU A 87 20.92 40.95 -22.76
CA LEU A 87 22.15 40.35 -22.20
C LEU A 87 22.99 41.43 -21.50
N PRO A 88 23.52 41.17 -20.29
CA PRO A 88 24.41 42.11 -19.62
C PRO A 88 25.78 42.18 -20.27
N GLN A 89 26.53 43.25 -19.97
CA GLN A 89 27.96 43.28 -20.26
C GLN A 89 28.73 42.30 -19.34
N PRO A 90 29.86 41.73 -19.78
CA PRO A 90 30.74 40.93 -18.93
C PRO A 90 31.07 41.62 -17.60
N GLY A 91 30.92 40.92 -16.48
CA GLY A 91 31.13 41.45 -15.14
C GLY A 91 29.91 42.13 -14.50
N GLN A 92 28.84 42.38 -15.26
CA GLN A 92 27.60 42.99 -14.75
C GLN A 92 26.46 41.97 -14.68
N GLY A 93 25.67 42.01 -13.60
CA GLY A 93 24.46 41.23 -13.44
C GLY A 93 23.23 42.00 -13.93
N MET A 94 22.30 41.32 -14.60
CA MET A 94 21.03 41.90 -15.07
C MET A 94 19.85 41.10 -14.53
N ARG A 95 18.77 41.81 -14.16
CA ARG A 95 17.47 41.19 -13.87
C ARG A 95 16.51 41.32 -15.06
N SER A 96 15.91 40.20 -15.46
CA SER A 96 14.97 40.11 -16.57
C SER A 96 13.76 39.25 -16.22
N VAL A 97 12.76 39.23 -17.10
CA VAL A 97 11.65 38.28 -17.03
C VAL A 97 12.18 36.89 -17.39
N CYS A 98 11.73 35.87 -16.65
CA CYS A 98 12.18 34.49 -16.87
C CYS A 98 11.55 33.92 -18.15
N PRO A 99 12.31 33.45 -19.15
CA PRO A 99 11.75 32.87 -20.37
C PRO A 99 11.04 31.53 -20.14
N GLN A 100 11.31 30.85 -19.02
CA GLN A 100 10.67 29.57 -18.70
C GLN A 100 9.32 29.70 -18.00
N CYS A 101 9.06 30.80 -17.31
CA CYS A 101 7.79 31.00 -16.59
C CYS A 101 7.12 32.32 -16.90
N GLU A 102 7.71 33.12 -17.79
CA GLU A 102 7.25 34.44 -18.24
C GLU A 102 6.93 35.43 -17.11
N GLY A 103 7.60 35.28 -15.96
CA GLY A 103 7.31 36.07 -14.76
C GLY A 103 6.00 35.69 -14.05
N GLY A 104 5.29 34.66 -14.52
CA GLY A 104 4.00 34.21 -13.98
C GLY A 104 2.87 35.20 -14.21
N ASP A 105 1.81 35.07 -13.42
CA ASP A 105 0.61 35.92 -13.52
C ASP A 105 0.93 37.41 -13.29
N SER A 106 2.01 37.72 -12.56
CA SER A 106 2.48 39.07 -12.27
C SER A 106 3.49 39.63 -13.28
N LYS A 107 3.93 38.83 -14.27
CA LYS A 107 4.97 39.18 -15.27
C LYS A 107 6.23 39.83 -14.66
N GLU A 108 6.62 39.39 -13.46
CA GLU A 108 7.71 39.99 -12.70
C GLU A 108 9.11 39.65 -13.26
N LYS A 109 10.07 40.56 -13.10
CA LYS A 109 11.50 40.35 -13.43
C LYS A 109 12.18 39.44 -12.38
N SER A 110 11.82 38.16 -12.43
CA SER A 110 12.22 37.14 -11.46
C SER A 110 13.57 36.46 -11.77
N LEU A 111 14.19 36.70 -12.93
CA LEU A 111 15.42 36.05 -13.36
C LEU A 111 16.62 36.97 -13.21
N SER A 112 17.72 36.49 -12.61
CA SER A 112 19.02 37.15 -12.66
C SER A 112 19.94 36.41 -13.62
N LEU A 113 20.60 37.12 -14.54
CA LEU A 113 21.64 36.63 -15.46
C LEU A 113 22.96 37.37 -15.18
N LEU A 114 24.08 36.65 -15.15
CA LEU A 114 25.43 37.21 -14.98
C LEU A 114 26.38 36.58 -16.00
N ILE A 115 27.16 37.39 -16.71
CA ILE A 115 28.25 36.92 -17.57
C ILE A 115 29.58 37.21 -16.86
N ARG A 116 30.49 36.24 -16.77
CA ARG A 116 31.82 36.44 -16.18
C ARG A 116 32.61 37.48 -16.96
N GLU A 117 33.51 38.18 -16.28
CA GLU A 117 34.41 39.19 -16.87
C GLU A 117 35.23 38.65 -18.05
N ASP A 118 35.63 37.38 -18.00
CA ASP A 118 36.38 36.70 -19.06
C ASP A 118 35.54 36.36 -20.32
N GLY A 119 34.23 36.63 -20.30
CA GLY A 119 33.30 36.33 -21.39
C GLY A 119 33.14 34.84 -21.69
N ASN A 120 33.66 33.96 -20.83
CA ASN A 120 33.72 32.52 -21.10
C ASN A 120 32.52 31.76 -20.53
N MET A 121 31.84 32.31 -19.52
CA MET A 121 30.75 31.61 -18.84
C MET A 121 29.65 32.57 -18.37
N ALA A 122 28.41 32.12 -18.46
CA ALA A 122 27.23 32.82 -17.96
C ALA A 122 26.48 31.97 -16.92
N PHE A 123 25.84 32.63 -15.95
CA PHE A 123 25.02 32.02 -14.89
C PHE A 123 23.66 32.68 -14.82
N TRP A 124 22.61 31.93 -14.54
CA TRP A 124 21.29 32.49 -14.27
C TRP A 124 20.57 31.82 -13.11
N HIS A 125 19.65 32.56 -12.49
CA HIS A 125 18.81 32.07 -11.40
C HIS A 125 17.46 32.79 -11.35
N CYS A 126 16.36 32.03 -11.42
CA CYS A 126 15.00 32.50 -11.24
C CYS A 126 14.60 32.36 -9.77
N PHE A 127 14.21 33.48 -9.15
CA PHE A 127 13.86 33.55 -7.74
C PHE A 127 12.40 33.16 -7.44
N ARG A 128 11.59 32.89 -8.46
CA ARG A 128 10.20 32.46 -8.27
C ARG A 128 10.17 31.03 -7.72
N GLY A 129 9.60 30.85 -6.53
CA GLY A 129 9.58 29.57 -5.81
C GLY A 129 8.94 28.41 -6.59
N LYS A 130 7.97 28.70 -7.47
CA LYS A 130 7.33 27.70 -8.36
C LYS A 130 8.16 27.34 -9.60
N CYS A 131 9.08 28.21 -10.03
CA CYS A 131 9.91 28.01 -11.23
C CYS A 131 11.31 27.47 -10.86
N GLY A 132 12.07 28.23 -10.05
CA GLY A 132 13.40 27.82 -9.59
C GLY A 132 14.43 27.52 -10.69
N TRP A 133 14.19 27.97 -11.93
CA TRP A 133 15.09 27.74 -13.06
C TRP A 133 16.43 28.44 -12.85
N LYS A 134 17.52 27.67 -12.80
CA LYS A 134 18.87 28.20 -12.65
C LYS A 134 19.85 27.37 -13.46
N GLY A 135 20.94 27.96 -13.91
CA GLY A 135 21.91 27.25 -14.70
C GLY A 135 23.16 28.03 -15.06
N CYS A 136 24.04 27.40 -15.85
CA CYS A 136 25.19 28.05 -16.44
C CYS A 136 25.52 27.48 -17.83
N THR A 137 26.22 28.26 -18.66
CA THR A 137 26.71 27.82 -20.00
C THR A 137 28.07 28.43 -20.32
N LYS A 138 28.85 27.76 -21.18
CA LYS A 138 30.22 28.17 -21.57
C LYS A 138 30.32 28.48 -23.07
N ALA A 139 31.31 29.30 -23.42
CA ALA A 139 31.58 29.79 -24.77
C ALA A 139 32.16 28.75 -25.78
N GLY A 140 32.39 27.50 -25.37
CA GLY A 140 33.00 26.45 -26.21
C GLY A 140 32.11 25.95 -27.36
N ASP A 141 32.65 25.16 -28.28
CA ASP A 141 31.93 24.70 -29.50
C ASP A 141 30.86 23.62 -29.22
N ARG A 142 30.80 23.08 -28.00
CA ARG A 142 29.79 22.12 -27.57
C ARG A 142 28.56 22.84 -27.00
N GLU A 143 27.35 22.40 -27.35
CA GLU A 143 26.10 22.89 -26.77
C GLU A 143 25.93 22.40 -25.31
N GLU A 144 26.73 22.96 -24.41
CA GLU A 144 26.72 22.62 -22.99
C GLU A 144 25.99 23.72 -22.20
N TYR A 145 24.85 23.39 -21.59
CA TYR A 145 24.28 24.17 -20.49
C TYR A 145 23.90 23.26 -19.32
N ILE A 146 24.14 23.72 -18.10
CA ILE A 146 23.87 22.98 -16.87
C ILE A 146 22.62 23.59 -16.25
N VAL A 147 21.51 22.85 -16.18
CA VAL A 147 20.33 23.24 -15.41
C VAL A 147 20.45 22.69 -13.98
N LEU A 148 20.47 23.55 -12.98
CA LEU A 148 20.47 23.14 -11.58
C LEU A 148 19.01 23.19 -11.08
N GLN A 149 18.42 22.08 -10.64
CA GLN A 149 17.14 22.14 -9.91
C GLN A 149 17.35 21.77 -8.42
N LYS A 150 16.52 22.30 -7.52
CA LYS A 150 16.54 21.93 -6.10
C LYS A 150 15.87 20.56 -5.94
N SER A 151 16.66 19.51 -5.72
CA SER A 151 16.22 18.31 -4.99
C SER A 151 16.65 18.43 -3.53
N GLY A 152 15.82 17.98 -2.59
CA GLY A 152 16.02 18.06 -1.12
C GLY A 152 17.22 17.29 -0.54
N SER A 153 18.18 16.92 -1.36
CA SER A 153 19.46 16.33 -0.96
C SER A 153 20.54 16.94 -1.85
N GLY A 154 21.56 17.58 -1.25
CA GLY A 154 22.62 18.31 -1.93
C GLY A 154 23.52 17.46 -2.83
N LYS A 155 22.99 16.96 -3.95
CA LYS A 155 23.74 16.35 -5.04
C LYS A 155 23.50 17.13 -6.33
N THR A 156 24.59 17.57 -6.94
CA THR A 156 24.65 18.27 -8.24
C THR A 156 24.24 17.32 -9.37
N LEU A 157 23.19 17.66 -10.12
CA LEU A 157 22.76 16.93 -11.32
C LEU A 157 23.71 17.26 -12.49
N LYS A 158 24.22 16.24 -13.20
CA LYS A 158 24.92 16.40 -14.49
C LYS A 158 23.88 16.41 -15.62
N CYS A 159 23.93 17.39 -16.52
CA CYS A 159 23.19 17.34 -17.78
C CYS A 159 23.80 16.20 -18.62
N GLN A 160 22.99 15.23 -19.05
CA GLN A 160 23.44 14.20 -19.99
C GLN A 160 23.40 14.82 -21.40
N ASN A 161 24.56 14.94 -22.04
CA ASN A 161 24.66 15.30 -23.44
C ASN A 161 24.24 14.09 -24.28
N TYR A 162 23.20 14.21 -25.10
CA TYR A 162 22.85 13.17 -26.06
C TYR A 162 23.75 13.27 -27.28
N ARG A 163 24.19 12.12 -27.79
CA ARG A 163 24.92 12.02 -29.05
C ARG A 163 23.96 12.29 -30.22
N SER A 164 24.29 13.25 -31.07
CA SER A 164 23.66 13.37 -32.39
C SER A 164 24.15 12.24 -33.28
N ILE A 165 23.22 11.58 -33.99
CA ILE A 165 23.50 10.44 -34.85
C ILE A 165 22.87 10.65 -36.24
N SER A 166 23.50 10.10 -37.28
CA SER A 166 22.93 9.99 -38.62
C SER A 166 22.90 8.53 -39.09
N GLU A 167 22.21 8.27 -40.21
CA GLU A 167 22.18 6.92 -40.79
C GLU A 167 23.56 6.50 -41.32
N GLU A 168 24.32 7.45 -41.86
CA GLU A 168 25.70 7.24 -42.34
C GLU A 168 26.65 6.94 -41.17
N ASP A 169 26.52 7.68 -40.06
CA ASP A 169 27.33 7.46 -38.84
C ASP A 169 27.13 6.05 -38.27
N LEU A 170 25.92 5.51 -38.43
CA LEU A 170 25.54 4.18 -37.96
C LEU A 170 25.69 3.10 -39.05
N GLN A 171 26.13 3.45 -40.26
CA GLN A 171 26.28 2.51 -41.38
C GLN A 171 25.00 1.70 -41.63
N LEU A 172 23.85 2.38 -41.60
CA LEU A 172 22.57 1.72 -41.84
C LEU A 172 22.36 1.49 -43.33
N GLU A 173 21.96 0.27 -43.67
CA GLU A 173 21.70 -0.16 -45.04
C GLU A 173 20.22 -0.57 -45.23
N PRO A 174 19.71 -0.54 -46.47
CA PRO A 174 18.41 -1.15 -46.79
C PRO A 174 18.39 -2.64 -46.44
N LEU A 175 17.20 -3.16 -46.11
CA LEU A 175 17.03 -4.57 -45.74
C LEU A 175 17.38 -5.51 -46.89
N SER A 176 18.07 -6.60 -46.57
CA SER A 176 18.35 -7.71 -47.48
C SER A 176 17.08 -8.49 -47.80
N LYS A 177 17.10 -9.26 -48.90
CA LYS A 177 15.99 -10.14 -49.28
C LYS A 177 15.66 -11.18 -48.19
N GLU A 178 16.66 -11.61 -47.43
CA GLU A 178 16.51 -12.57 -46.33
C GLU A 178 15.73 -11.97 -45.17
N LEU A 179 16.04 -10.73 -44.76
CA LEU A 179 15.31 -10.03 -43.71
C LEU A 179 13.88 -9.66 -44.13
N ILE A 180 13.69 -9.30 -45.41
CA ILE A 180 12.35 -9.07 -45.96
C ILE A 180 11.53 -10.37 -45.88
N ALA A 181 12.10 -11.51 -46.24
CA ALA A 181 11.43 -12.81 -46.10
C ALA A 181 11.13 -13.16 -44.62
N TYR A 182 12.04 -12.83 -43.69
CA TYR A 182 11.85 -13.01 -42.25
C TYR A 182 10.63 -12.23 -41.71
N PHE A 183 10.42 -11.00 -42.17
CA PHE A 183 9.27 -10.18 -41.77
C PHE A 183 7.99 -10.60 -42.47
N ASN A 184 8.06 -11.00 -43.75
CA ASN A 184 6.93 -11.53 -44.49
C ASN A 184 6.37 -12.81 -43.84
N ALA A 185 7.25 -13.68 -43.33
CA ALA A 185 6.86 -14.86 -42.56
C ALA A 185 6.13 -14.53 -41.23
N ARG A 186 6.19 -13.27 -40.78
CA ARG A 186 5.48 -12.72 -39.60
C ARG A 186 4.31 -11.82 -39.97
N GLY A 187 3.87 -11.87 -41.23
CA GLY A 187 2.75 -11.08 -41.74
C GLY A 187 3.03 -9.60 -41.88
N ILE A 188 4.30 -9.18 -41.98
CA ILE A 188 4.70 -7.78 -42.14
C ILE A 188 5.18 -7.53 -43.57
N SER A 189 4.52 -6.59 -44.24
CA SER A 189 4.78 -6.20 -45.63
C SER A 189 6.01 -5.31 -45.79
N ILE A 190 6.57 -5.26 -47.00
CA ILE A 190 7.70 -4.39 -47.31
C ILE A 190 7.29 -2.91 -47.23
N GLU A 191 6.05 -2.59 -47.60
CA GLU A 191 5.48 -1.24 -47.51
C GLU A 191 5.47 -0.74 -46.06
N THR A 192 5.10 -1.61 -45.11
CA THR A 192 5.16 -1.29 -43.68
C THR A 192 6.60 -1.12 -43.21
N LEU A 193 7.54 -1.97 -43.61
CA LEU A 193 8.95 -1.83 -43.24
C LEU A 193 9.56 -0.52 -43.75
N ASP A 194 9.28 -0.16 -45.00
CA ASP A 194 9.78 1.06 -45.64
C ASP A 194 9.18 2.31 -44.99
N ARG A 195 7.86 2.32 -44.74
CA ARG A 195 7.18 3.43 -44.02
C ARG A 195 7.83 3.70 -42.66
N ASN A 196 8.22 2.63 -41.96
CA ASN A 196 8.82 2.68 -40.64
C ASN A 196 10.34 2.85 -40.66
N ALA A 197 10.92 2.91 -41.86
CA ALA A 197 12.34 2.85 -42.16
C ALA A 197 13.11 1.88 -41.26
N VAL A 198 12.63 0.63 -41.26
CA VAL A 198 13.42 -0.47 -40.73
C VAL A 198 14.62 -0.66 -41.66
N LYS A 199 15.81 -0.73 -41.07
CA LYS A 199 17.09 -0.86 -41.79
C LYS A 199 17.83 -2.09 -41.28
N GLN A 200 19.00 -2.36 -41.85
CA GLN A 200 19.95 -3.33 -41.32
C GLN A 200 21.32 -2.69 -41.06
N ARG A 201 22.16 -3.39 -40.30
CA ARG A 201 23.57 -3.07 -40.12
C ARG A 201 24.38 -4.37 -39.96
N PHE A 202 25.66 -4.34 -40.31
CA PHE A 202 26.60 -5.41 -39.98
C PHE A 202 27.36 -5.14 -38.66
N TRP A 203 27.40 -6.14 -37.78
CA TRP A 203 28.35 -6.22 -36.67
C TRP A 203 29.34 -7.36 -36.92
N GLY A 204 30.54 -7.02 -37.38
CA GLY A 204 31.47 -8.02 -37.89
C GLY A 204 30.87 -8.70 -39.12
N ASN A 205 30.56 -9.99 -39.00
CA ASN A 205 29.95 -10.78 -40.07
C ASN A 205 28.44 -11.04 -39.87
N GLU A 206 27.85 -10.53 -38.79
CA GLU A 206 26.44 -10.77 -38.46
C GLU A 206 25.57 -9.59 -38.89
N ILE A 207 24.39 -9.90 -39.46
CA ILE A 207 23.38 -8.91 -39.83
C ILE A 207 22.45 -8.70 -38.63
N VAL A 208 22.24 -7.43 -38.27
CA VAL A 208 21.24 -7.02 -37.27
C VAL A 208 20.19 -6.10 -37.88
N ILE A 209 18.95 -6.25 -37.41
CA ILE A 209 17.82 -5.41 -37.78
C ILE A 209 17.93 -4.12 -36.96
N ALA A 210 17.77 -2.97 -37.61
CA ALA A 210 17.84 -1.65 -37.01
C ALA A 210 16.48 -0.92 -37.08
N PHE A 211 15.87 -0.71 -35.92
CA PHE A 211 14.65 0.08 -35.76
C PHE A 211 15.02 1.54 -35.49
N THR A 212 14.67 2.43 -36.42
CA THR A 212 15.06 3.84 -36.39
C THR A 212 14.04 4.70 -35.63
N TYR A 213 14.43 5.24 -34.48
CA TYR A 213 13.57 6.11 -33.67
C TYR A 213 13.71 7.55 -34.18
N ARG A 214 12.63 8.10 -34.73
CA ARG A 214 12.64 9.43 -35.35
C ARG A 214 11.73 10.44 -34.65
N ARG A 215 12.12 11.71 -34.77
CA ARG A 215 11.33 12.87 -34.39
C ARG A 215 11.44 13.93 -35.48
N ASN A 216 10.31 14.35 -36.04
CA ASN A 216 10.23 15.26 -37.18
C ASN A 216 11.10 14.79 -38.36
N GLY A 217 11.10 13.49 -38.65
CA GLY A 217 11.87 12.87 -39.73
C GLY A 217 13.38 12.75 -39.47
N LYS A 218 13.90 13.23 -38.34
CA LYS A 218 15.33 13.10 -37.97
C LYS A 218 15.57 11.88 -37.09
N LEU A 219 16.68 11.19 -37.30
CA LEU A 219 17.10 10.07 -36.46
C LEU A 219 17.54 10.57 -35.07
N VAL A 220 16.96 9.99 -34.02
CA VAL A 220 17.20 10.38 -32.62
C VAL A 220 17.82 9.23 -31.82
N SER A 221 17.37 8.00 -32.06
CA SER A 221 17.89 6.79 -31.44
C SER A 221 17.74 5.61 -32.41
N CYS A 222 18.39 4.49 -32.10
CA CYS A 222 18.27 3.26 -32.86
C CYS A 222 18.24 2.08 -31.89
N ASN A 223 17.35 1.12 -32.11
CA ASN A 223 17.35 -0.15 -31.41
C ASN A 223 17.69 -1.27 -32.40
N TYR A 224 18.57 -2.17 -31.98
CA TYR A 224 19.04 -3.27 -32.80
C TYR A 224 18.49 -4.58 -32.28
N LEU A 225 18.05 -5.44 -33.20
CA LEU A 225 17.55 -6.79 -32.92
C LEU A 225 18.36 -7.78 -33.74
N ASP A 226 18.97 -8.75 -33.07
CA ASP A 226 19.63 -9.86 -33.75
C ASP A 226 18.62 -10.99 -34.10
N ILE A 227 19.09 -11.99 -34.85
CA ILE A 227 18.27 -13.15 -35.27
C ILE A 227 17.87 -14.02 -34.07
N GLU A 228 18.62 -13.96 -32.96
CA GLU A 228 18.34 -14.66 -31.71
C GLU A 228 17.37 -13.88 -30.77
N GLU A 229 16.78 -12.80 -31.27
CA GLU A 229 15.84 -11.93 -30.56
C GLU A 229 16.44 -11.17 -29.35
N ASN A 230 17.75 -10.96 -29.32
CA ASN A 230 18.39 -10.06 -28.37
C ASN A 230 18.32 -8.60 -28.87
N SER A 231 17.79 -7.73 -28.02
CA SER A 231 17.65 -6.31 -28.30
C SER A 231 18.77 -5.48 -27.65
N SER A 232 19.32 -4.50 -28.35
CA SER A 232 20.26 -3.53 -27.79
C SER A 232 20.05 -2.13 -28.34
N GLN A 233 20.09 -1.11 -27.48
CA GLN A 233 19.87 0.28 -27.88
C GLN A 233 21.19 1.05 -28.08
N GLU A 234 21.19 1.96 -29.05
CA GLU A 234 22.31 2.87 -29.32
C GLU A 234 22.64 3.74 -28.10
N LYS A 235 23.92 3.74 -27.71
CA LYS A 235 24.40 4.38 -26.48
C LYS A 235 24.34 5.89 -26.55
N ASP A 236 24.11 6.50 -25.40
CA ASP A 236 24.11 7.97 -25.21
C ASP A 236 23.10 8.72 -26.11
N THR A 237 22.03 8.03 -26.57
CA THR A 237 20.95 8.63 -27.36
C THR A 237 19.73 8.99 -26.51
N GLU A 238 18.85 9.86 -27.04
CA GLU A 238 17.61 10.23 -26.36
C GLU A 238 16.62 9.06 -26.38
N SER A 239 16.05 8.73 -25.21
CA SER A 239 15.00 7.70 -25.12
C SER A 239 13.67 8.31 -25.53
N ILE A 240 13.10 7.84 -26.64
CA ILE A 240 11.80 8.25 -27.19
C ILE A 240 10.99 7.02 -27.60
N PHE A 241 9.71 7.19 -27.95
CA PHE A 241 8.89 6.09 -28.50
C PHE A 241 9.24 5.81 -29.96
N TYR A 242 9.10 4.55 -30.37
CA TYR A 242 9.16 4.19 -31.79
C TYR A 242 7.84 4.55 -32.46
N GLY A 243 7.89 5.15 -33.65
CA GLY A 243 6.70 5.68 -34.33
C GLY A 243 6.19 7.00 -33.74
N LEU A 244 7.01 7.76 -33.01
CA LEU A 244 6.60 9.04 -32.41
C LEU A 244 5.96 10.00 -33.43
N ASP A 245 6.47 10.03 -34.66
CA ASP A 245 5.96 10.86 -35.76
C ASP A 245 4.61 10.37 -36.33
N ASP A 246 4.16 9.15 -36.00
CA ASP A 246 2.83 8.63 -36.40
C ASP A 246 1.69 9.12 -35.49
N ILE A 247 2.00 9.79 -34.37
CA ILE A 247 0.99 10.24 -33.41
C ILE A 247 0.10 11.33 -34.02
N VAL A 248 -1.20 11.03 -34.15
CA VAL A 248 -2.22 11.99 -34.60
C VAL A 248 -2.89 12.64 -33.39
N PRO A 249 -2.72 13.96 -33.16
CA PRO A 249 -3.37 14.67 -32.05
C PRO A 249 -4.89 14.55 -32.10
N GLY A 250 -5.53 14.37 -30.94
CA GLY A 250 -6.99 14.27 -30.83
C GLY A 250 -7.56 12.88 -31.15
N SER A 251 -6.74 11.94 -31.60
CA SER A 251 -7.14 10.56 -31.90
C SER A 251 -6.64 9.59 -30.83
N ASP A 252 -7.31 8.44 -30.72
CA ASP A 252 -6.91 7.37 -29.81
C ASP A 252 -5.53 6.83 -30.18
N LEU A 253 -4.68 6.63 -29.17
CA LEU A 253 -3.30 6.20 -29.34
C LEU A 253 -3.12 4.79 -28.77
N ILE A 254 -2.57 3.89 -29.59
CA ILE A 254 -2.23 2.52 -29.17
C ILE A 254 -0.76 2.48 -28.75
N ILE A 255 -0.48 1.92 -27.57
CA ILE A 255 0.86 1.71 -27.05
C ILE A 255 1.09 0.19 -26.94
N VAL A 256 2.11 -0.30 -27.63
CA VAL A 256 2.54 -1.70 -27.63
C VAL A 256 3.94 -1.87 -27.02
N ASP A 257 4.29 -3.12 -26.70
CA ASP A 257 5.55 -3.44 -26.01
C ASP A 257 6.77 -3.48 -26.92
N SER A 258 6.59 -3.88 -28.19
CA SER A 258 7.69 -4.15 -29.11
C SER A 258 7.51 -3.43 -30.45
N GLU A 259 8.63 -3.19 -31.13
CA GLU A 259 8.65 -2.62 -32.48
C GLU A 259 7.91 -3.52 -33.47
N VAL A 260 8.03 -4.84 -33.34
CA VAL A 260 7.35 -5.81 -34.22
C VAL A 260 5.83 -5.79 -34.01
N ASP A 261 5.36 -5.65 -32.77
CA ASP A 261 3.94 -5.49 -32.48
C ASP A 261 3.40 -4.18 -33.07
N LYS A 262 4.21 -3.12 -33.09
CA LYS A 262 3.84 -1.84 -33.69
C LYS A 262 3.65 -2.00 -35.20
N LEU A 263 4.57 -2.68 -35.89
CA LEU A 263 4.41 -3.01 -37.30
C LEU A 263 3.14 -3.84 -37.54
N SER A 264 2.87 -4.81 -36.66
CA SER A 264 1.67 -5.66 -36.74
C SER A 264 0.36 -4.87 -36.57
N MET A 265 0.36 -3.84 -35.71
CA MET A 265 -0.78 -2.91 -35.59
C MET A 265 -1.01 -2.10 -36.87
N GLN A 266 0.06 -1.71 -37.56
CA GLN A 266 -0.07 -0.99 -38.84
C GLN A 266 -0.61 -1.87 -39.96
N GLU A 267 -0.19 -3.14 -40.02
CA GLU A 267 -0.78 -4.15 -40.92
C GLU A 267 -2.28 -4.32 -40.65
N ALA A 268 -2.69 -4.30 -39.38
CA ALA A 268 -4.10 -4.26 -38.98
C ALA A 268 -4.76 -2.88 -39.10
N GLY A 269 -4.20 -1.95 -39.87
CA GLY A 269 -4.84 -0.66 -40.18
C GLY A 269 -4.86 0.37 -39.04
N TYR A 270 -4.03 0.20 -38.00
CA TYR A 270 -3.84 1.21 -36.94
C TYR A 270 -2.49 1.93 -37.09
N PRO A 271 -2.39 2.95 -37.96
CA PRO A 271 -1.15 3.72 -38.12
C PRO A 271 -0.80 4.55 -36.89
N ASN A 272 -1.79 5.02 -36.12
CA ASN A 272 -1.64 5.80 -34.88
C ASN A 272 -1.25 4.92 -33.69
N CYS A 273 -0.10 4.25 -33.78
CA CYS A 273 0.43 3.35 -32.77
C CYS A 273 1.93 3.60 -32.52
N ILE A 274 2.36 3.39 -31.28
CA ILE A 274 3.75 3.55 -30.85
C ILE A 274 4.20 2.37 -30.00
N SER A 275 5.50 2.06 -30.01
CA SER A 275 6.07 1.08 -29.08
C SER A 275 7.01 1.71 -28.06
N VAL A 276 7.03 1.14 -26.85
CA VAL A 276 8.01 1.51 -25.83
C VAL A 276 9.43 1.16 -26.27
N PRO A 277 10.45 1.97 -25.94
CA PRO A 277 11.83 1.63 -26.21
C PRO A 277 12.30 0.50 -25.28
N ASN A 278 13.00 -0.49 -25.84
CA ASN A 278 13.47 -1.69 -25.14
C ASN A 278 12.35 -2.37 -24.33
N GLY A 279 11.51 -3.18 -24.98
CA GLY A 279 10.37 -3.92 -24.41
C GLY A 279 10.65 -4.85 -23.21
N LYS A 280 11.79 -4.73 -22.53
CA LYS A 280 12.11 -5.32 -21.23
C LYS A 280 12.42 -4.21 -20.21
N VAL A 281 11.56 -4.08 -19.19
CA VAL A 281 11.88 -3.27 -18.01
C VAL A 281 13.07 -3.91 -17.30
N SER A 282 14.25 -3.29 -17.41
CA SER A 282 15.44 -3.71 -16.68
C SER A 282 15.19 -3.61 -15.18
N LYS A 283 15.52 -4.68 -14.43
CA LYS A 283 15.36 -4.80 -12.97
C LYS A 283 15.72 -3.49 -12.25
N VAL A 284 14.73 -2.83 -11.66
CA VAL A 284 14.96 -1.66 -10.79
C VAL A 284 15.84 -2.10 -9.63
N SER A 285 16.97 -1.41 -9.43
CA SER A 285 17.91 -1.73 -8.36
C SER A 285 17.25 -1.51 -6.99
N GLU A 286 17.06 -2.58 -6.23
CA GLU A 286 16.72 -2.53 -4.80
C GLU A 286 17.90 -1.93 -4.02
N LYS A 287 17.94 -0.61 -3.91
CA LYS A 287 18.72 0.05 -2.88
C LYS A 287 17.80 0.95 -2.06
N ASN A 288 17.63 0.52 -0.81
CA ASN A 288 16.98 1.19 0.33
C ASN A 288 15.47 0.93 0.50
N CYS A 289 15.14 -0.30 0.90
CA CYS A 289 14.09 -0.56 1.87
C CYS A 289 14.72 -1.20 3.12
N SER A 290 14.38 -0.69 4.29
CA SER A 290 14.84 -1.20 5.59
C SER A 290 14.49 -2.68 5.74
N LYS A 291 15.52 -3.51 5.92
CA LYS A 291 15.40 -4.92 6.30
C LYS A 291 14.60 -5.03 7.60
N ASN A 292 13.54 -5.83 7.57
CA ASN A 292 13.00 -6.61 8.68
C ASN A 292 12.09 -7.68 8.07
N GLU A 293 12.68 -8.64 7.36
CA GLU A 293 12.03 -9.90 7.00
C GLU A 293 13.06 -11.02 7.22
N VAL A 294 12.62 -12.06 7.93
CA VAL A 294 13.42 -13.18 8.44
C VAL A 294 13.44 -14.27 7.37
N ASP A 295 14.64 -14.64 6.93
CA ASP A 295 14.90 -15.85 6.13
C ASP A 295 14.70 -17.10 7.00
N SER A 296 14.12 -18.17 6.46
CA SER A 296 14.91 -19.38 6.18
C SER A 296 14.12 -20.45 5.40
N GLU A 297 14.76 -21.02 4.38
CA GLU A 297 14.33 -22.21 3.64
C GLU A 297 14.56 -23.53 4.42
N VAL A 298 14.96 -23.44 5.70
CA VAL A 298 15.40 -24.58 6.54
C VAL A 298 14.20 -25.41 7.05
N ASP A 299 13.00 -24.85 7.08
CA ASP A 299 11.80 -25.51 7.61
C ASP A 299 11.20 -26.57 6.67
N LYS A 300 11.40 -26.44 5.34
CA LYS A 300 10.90 -27.42 4.37
C LYS A 300 11.65 -28.74 4.46
N LEU A 301 12.97 -28.69 4.60
CA LEU A 301 13.83 -29.87 4.73
C LEU A 301 13.55 -30.61 6.04
N SER A 302 13.34 -29.85 7.13
CA SER A 302 12.98 -30.39 8.45
C SER A 302 11.62 -31.12 8.45
N MET A 303 10.62 -30.61 7.71
CA MET A 303 9.28 -31.23 7.61
C MET A 303 9.26 -32.49 6.73
N GLN A 304 10.14 -32.58 5.73
CA GLN A 304 10.31 -33.80 4.93
C GLN A 304 11.03 -34.90 5.72
N GLU A 305 12.03 -34.57 6.53
CA GLU A 305 12.65 -35.53 7.46
C GLU A 305 11.69 -35.99 8.56
N ALA A 306 10.73 -35.14 8.96
CA ALA A 306 9.69 -35.47 9.94
C ALA A 306 8.51 -36.29 9.38
N GLY A 307 8.52 -36.68 8.10
CA GLY A 307 7.56 -37.64 7.54
C GLY A 307 6.25 -37.07 6.97
N TYR A 308 6.20 -35.77 6.63
CA TYR A 308 5.05 -35.15 5.95
C TYR A 308 5.33 -34.96 4.45
N PRO A 309 4.84 -35.85 3.55
CA PRO A 309 5.24 -35.86 2.14
C PRO A 309 4.57 -34.78 1.26
N ASN A 310 3.56 -34.05 1.77
CA ASN A 310 2.78 -33.06 1.01
C ASN A 310 2.89 -31.64 1.58
N CYS A 311 4.11 -31.13 1.74
CA CYS A 311 4.36 -29.73 2.13
C CYS A 311 4.87 -28.91 0.93
N ILE A 312 4.08 -27.90 0.53
CA ILE A 312 4.48 -26.91 -0.49
C ILE A 312 5.14 -25.72 0.21
N SER A 313 6.44 -25.54 -0.01
CA SER A 313 7.10 -24.26 0.22
C SER A 313 6.85 -23.41 -1.02
N VAL A 314 6.31 -22.20 -0.83
CA VAL A 314 6.14 -21.23 -1.92
C VAL A 314 7.52 -20.66 -2.24
N PRO A 315 8.13 -21.02 -3.37
CA PRO A 315 9.41 -20.45 -3.74
C PRO A 315 9.14 -19.03 -4.22
N ASN A 316 9.67 -18.04 -3.52
CA ASN A 316 9.66 -16.63 -3.94
C ASN A 316 8.29 -16.15 -4.45
N GLY A 317 7.48 -15.58 -3.56
CA GLY A 317 6.46 -14.60 -3.93
C GLY A 317 7.12 -13.40 -4.62
N LYS A 318 7.59 -13.56 -5.85
CA LYS A 318 8.23 -12.52 -6.65
C LYS A 318 7.14 -11.59 -7.13
N VAL A 319 6.80 -10.63 -6.30
CA VAL A 319 6.14 -9.40 -6.73
C VAL A 319 7.16 -8.64 -7.59
N SER A 320 6.89 -8.53 -8.89
CA SER A 320 7.57 -7.55 -9.76
C SER A 320 7.00 -6.19 -9.37
N LYS A 321 7.53 -5.58 -8.29
CA LYS A 321 6.88 -4.47 -7.60
C LYS A 321 6.63 -3.28 -8.53
N VAL A 322 5.36 -2.88 -8.61
CA VAL A 322 4.98 -1.53 -9.00
C VAL A 322 5.55 -0.59 -7.93
N SER A 323 6.18 0.51 -8.33
CA SER A 323 6.79 1.42 -7.37
C SER A 323 5.72 2.02 -6.44
N GLU A 324 5.78 1.72 -5.14
CA GLU A 324 4.87 2.27 -4.11
C GLU A 324 5.15 3.75 -3.79
N LYS A 325 6.19 4.35 -4.39
CA LYS A 325 6.59 5.74 -4.20
C LYS A 325 6.11 6.62 -5.35
N ASN A 326 5.76 7.87 -5.04
CA ASN A 326 5.65 8.94 -6.04
C ASN A 326 7.05 9.20 -6.62
N CYS A 327 7.40 8.50 -7.70
CA CYS A 327 8.72 8.64 -8.32
C CYS A 327 8.88 10.05 -8.91
N SER A 328 9.97 10.71 -8.51
CA SER A 328 10.39 11.98 -9.10
C SER A 328 11.10 11.74 -10.44
N LYS A 329 11.12 12.75 -11.33
CA LYS A 329 11.73 12.69 -12.68
C LYS A 329 13.16 12.12 -12.74
N ASN A 330 13.88 12.09 -11.61
CA ASN A 330 15.30 11.77 -11.56
C ASN A 330 15.63 10.32 -11.15
N GLU A 331 14.65 9.53 -10.71
CA GLU A 331 14.90 8.15 -10.21
C GLU A 331 14.51 7.06 -11.21
N ASP A 332 13.94 7.42 -12.37
CA ASP A 332 13.24 6.49 -13.27
C ASP A 332 13.82 6.49 -14.69
N ALA A 333 15.11 6.14 -14.82
CA ALA A 333 15.83 6.13 -16.10
C ALA A 333 15.12 5.28 -17.16
N SER A 334 14.50 4.17 -16.75
CA SER A 334 13.81 3.23 -17.65
C SER A 334 12.53 3.78 -18.25
N PHE A 335 11.92 4.82 -17.68
CA PHE A 335 10.68 5.44 -18.19
C PHE A 335 10.89 6.87 -18.70
N ARG A 336 12.14 7.24 -19.01
CA ARG A 336 12.48 8.61 -19.43
C ARG A 336 11.77 9.04 -20.72
N TYR A 337 11.47 8.09 -21.61
CA TYR A 337 10.71 8.32 -22.84
C TYR A 337 9.32 8.92 -22.60
N LEU A 338 8.65 8.58 -21.50
CA LEU A 338 7.34 9.17 -21.14
C LEU A 338 7.45 10.68 -20.90
N TRP A 339 8.54 11.11 -20.28
CA TRP A 339 8.78 12.53 -20.00
C TRP A 339 9.22 13.28 -21.26
N ASN A 340 10.10 12.68 -22.05
CA ASN A 340 10.61 13.27 -23.29
C ASN A 340 9.51 13.44 -24.35
N CYS A 341 8.49 12.56 -24.33
CA CYS A 341 7.39 12.58 -25.30
C CYS A 341 6.06 13.05 -24.71
N LYS A 342 6.08 13.67 -23.52
CA LYS A 342 4.89 14.03 -22.76
C LYS A 342 3.88 14.89 -23.57
N GLU A 343 4.38 15.87 -24.31
CA GLU A 343 3.57 16.78 -25.12
C GLU A 343 2.78 16.07 -26.24
N TYR A 344 3.27 14.93 -26.71
CA TYR A 344 2.58 14.12 -27.72
C TYR A 344 1.47 13.27 -27.08
N LEU A 345 1.79 12.65 -25.93
CA LEU A 345 0.86 11.78 -25.20
C LEU A 345 -0.34 12.54 -24.62
N GLU A 346 -0.14 13.77 -24.14
CA GLU A 346 -1.24 14.57 -23.55
C GLU A 346 -2.35 14.87 -24.57
N LYS A 347 -2.01 14.93 -25.86
CA LYS A 347 -2.94 15.23 -26.96
C LYS A 347 -3.85 14.06 -27.36
N ALA A 348 -3.58 12.83 -26.91
CA ALA A 348 -4.38 11.65 -27.24
C ALA A 348 -5.49 11.45 -26.20
N PRO A 349 -6.80 11.57 -26.52
CA PRO A 349 -7.88 11.52 -25.54
C PRO A 349 -7.91 10.19 -24.77
N ARG A 350 -7.75 9.07 -25.49
CA ARG A 350 -7.72 7.71 -24.96
C ARG A 350 -6.44 6.99 -25.36
N LEU A 351 -5.88 6.27 -24.39
CA LEU A 351 -4.67 5.46 -24.52
C LEU A 351 -5.03 3.99 -24.42
N ILE A 352 -4.76 3.22 -25.47
CA ILE A 352 -5.00 1.77 -25.50
C ILE A 352 -3.67 1.06 -25.25
N LEU A 353 -3.57 0.42 -24.08
CA LEU A 353 -2.40 -0.34 -23.66
C LEU A 353 -2.53 -1.78 -24.17
N ALA A 354 -1.83 -2.07 -25.26
CA ALA A 354 -1.74 -3.37 -25.92
C ALA A 354 -0.39 -4.02 -25.58
N THR A 355 -0.10 -4.14 -24.28
CA THR A 355 1.12 -4.76 -23.76
C THR A 355 1.02 -6.28 -23.78
N ASN A 356 2.14 -6.99 -23.74
CA ASN A 356 2.18 -8.44 -23.77
C ASN A 356 1.40 -9.10 -22.62
N ALA A 357 0.83 -10.28 -22.88
CA ALA A 357 0.05 -11.05 -21.90
C ALA A 357 0.88 -11.53 -20.69
N HIS A 358 2.21 -11.61 -20.85
CA HIS A 358 3.13 -12.07 -19.82
C HIS A 358 3.21 -11.13 -18.62
N LYS A 359 3.72 -11.66 -17.50
CA LYS A 359 3.85 -10.93 -16.23
C LYS A 359 4.59 -9.60 -16.36
N GLU A 360 5.63 -9.54 -17.19
CA GLU A 360 6.41 -8.32 -17.43
C GLU A 360 5.59 -7.26 -18.19
N GLY A 361 4.84 -7.67 -19.22
CA GLY A 361 3.92 -6.80 -19.95
C GLY A 361 2.78 -6.28 -19.08
N GLN A 362 2.22 -7.12 -18.20
CA GLN A 362 1.20 -6.68 -17.24
C GLN A 362 1.73 -5.63 -16.25
N VAL A 363 2.98 -5.78 -15.78
CA VAL A 363 3.63 -4.79 -14.91
C VAL A 363 3.89 -3.50 -15.67
N LEU A 364 4.32 -3.60 -16.93
CA LEU A 364 4.52 -2.45 -17.80
C LEU A 364 3.21 -1.68 -18.02
N ALA A 365 2.11 -2.36 -18.34
CA ALA A 365 0.79 -1.74 -18.47
C ALA A 365 0.36 -1.01 -17.20
N GLU A 366 0.57 -1.62 -16.03
CA GLU A 366 0.24 -1.02 -14.74
C GLU A 366 1.08 0.24 -14.46
N GLU A 367 2.37 0.21 -14.78
CA GLU A 367 3.28 1.35 -14.62
C GLU A 367 3.03 2.48 -15.64
N LEU A 368 2.68 2.13 -16.87
CA LEU A 368 2.22 3.08 -17.90
C LEU A 368 0.92 3.76 -17.46
N ALA A 369 -0.10 2.97 -17.10
CA ALA A 369 -1.39 3.48 -16.66
C ALA A 369 -1.26 4.38 -15.42
N ARG A 370 -0.39 4.02 -14.47
CA ARG A 370 -0.11 4.82 -13.27
C ARG A 370 0.52 6.17 -13.60
N ARG A 371 1.40 6.26 -14.60
CA ARG A 371 2.11 7.51 -14.97
C ARG A 371 1.31 8.38 -15.92
N LEU A 372 0.53 7.77 -16.83
CA LEU A 372 -0.24 8.44 -17.86
C LEU A 372 -1.64 8.85 -17.39
N GLY A 373 -2.12 8.25 -16.30
CA GLY A 373 -3.47 8.44 -15.78
C GLY A 373 -4.34 7.24 -16.12
N LYS A 374 -4.76 6.48 -15.10
CA LYS A 374 -5.56 5.25 -15.27
C LYS A 374 -6.91 5.54 -15.90
N GLU A 375 -7.45 6.71 -15.66
CA GLU A 375 -8.75 7.20 -16.15
C GLU A 375 -8.79 7.38 -17.67
N ARG A 376 -7.64 7.50 -18.34
CA ARG A 376 -7.51 7.60 -19.80
C ARG A 376 -6.95 6.34 -20.44
N CYS A 377 -6.76 5.27 -19.67
CA CYS A 377 -6.17 4.04 -20.15
C CYS A 377 -7.22 2.94 -20.36
N TRP A 378 -7.06 2.20 -21.44
CA TRP A 378 -7.77 0.97 -21.74
C TRP A 378 -6.75 -0.15 -21.84
N ARG A 379 -7.11 -1.36 -21.45
CA ARG A 379 -6.26 -2.53 -21.49
C ARG A 379 -6.84 -3.56 -22.45
N VAL A 380 -5.99 -4.02 -23.35
CA VAL A 380 -6.32 -5.09 -24.28
C VAL A 380 -6.18 -6.44 -23.57
N LYS A 381 -7.11 -7.36 -23.83
CA LYS A 381 -7.00 -8.76 -23.45
C LYS A 381 -6.78 -9.60 -24.69
N TRP A 382 -5.66 -10.31 -24.73
CA TRP A 382 -5.31 -11.17 -25.85
C TRP A 382 -6.13 -12.48 -25.83
N PRO A 383 -6.49 -13.01 -27.02
CA PRO A 383 -7.28 -14.23 -27.16
C PRO A 383 -6.48 -15.46 -26.74
N MET A 384 -7.19 -16.55 -26.49
CA MET A 384 -6.58 -17.86 -26.24
C MET A 384 -6.21 -18.53 -27.57
N LYS A 385 -4.94 -18.93 -27.72
CA LYS A 385 -4.46 -19.72 -28.87
C LYS A 385 -4.65 -21.22 -28.66
N SER A 386 -4.75 -21.67 -27.41
CA SER A 386 -5.07 -23.04 -27.02
C SER A 386 -5.95 -23.04 -25.77
N SER A 387 -6.40 -24.20 -25.29
CA SER A 387 -7.19 -24.29 -24.05
C SER A 387 -6.48 -23.76 -22.79
N VAL A 388 -5.16 -23.51 -22.85
CA VAL A 388 -4.34 -23.14 -21.69
C VAL A 388 -3.49 -21.88 -21.93
N GLU A 389 -3.19 -21.51 -23.18
CA GLU A 389 -2.24 -20.43 -23.49
C GLU A 389 -2.91 -19.28 -24.25
N SER A 390 -2.67 -18.04 -23.82
CA SER A 390 -3.04 -16.83 -24.53
C SER A 390 -1.98 -16.42 -25.55
N CYS A 391 -2.37 -15.70 -26.59
CA CYS A 391 -1.41 -15.01 -27.45
C CYS A 391 -0.55 -14.06 -26.63
N LYS A 392 0.73 -13.95 -27.01
CA LYS A 392 1.74 -13.14 -26.34
C LYS A 392 1.52 -11.65 -26.59
N GLY A 393 1.23 -11.29 -27.85
CA GLY A 393 1.10 -9.90 -28.30
C GLY A 393 0.41 -9.80 -29.67
N ALA A 394 0.53 -8.64 -30.31
CA ALA A 394 -0.18 -8.31 -31.54
C ALA A 394 0.30 -9.13 -32.74
N ASN A 395 1.61 -9.36 -32.87
CA ASN A 395 2.15 -10.12 -33.99
C ASN A 395 1.66 -11.58 -34.01
N GLU A 396 1.55 -12.22 -32.85
CA GLU A 396 1.06 -13.60 -32.77
C GLU A 396 -0.44 -13.68 -33.11
N VAL A 397 -1.24 -12.69 -32.70
CA VAL A 397 -2.65 -12.60 -33.12
C VAL A 397 -2.77 -12.40 -34.63
N LEU A 398 -1.96 -11.51 -35.21
CA LEU A 398 -1.93 -11.28 -36.65
C LEU A 398 -1.60 -12.56 -37.43
N ASN A 399 -0.60 -13.33 -36.98
CA ASN A 399 -0.18 -14.56 -37.65
C ASN A 399 -1.18 -15.72 -37.52
N ILE A 400 -1.83 -15.86 -36.36
CA ILE A 400 -2.73 -17.00 -36.10
C ILE A 400 -4.16 -16.72 -36.57
N PHE A 401 -4.67 -15.52 -36.29
CA PHE A 401 -6.09 -15.18 -36.46
C PHE A 401 -6.34 -14.13 -37.55
N GLY A 402 -5.30 -13.46 -38.05
CA GLY A 402 -5.40 -12.44 -39.09
C GLY A 402 -5.76 -11.04 -38.58
N GLU A 403 -5.76 -10.08 -39.50
CA GLU A 403 -5.96 -8.66 -39.19
C GLU A 403 -7.34 -8.32 -38.61
N HIS A 404 -8.40 -9.02 -39.04
CA HIS A 404 -9.77 -8.73 -38.62
C HIS A 404 -9.96 -8.98 -37.12
N VAL A 405 -9.41 -10.09 -36.61
CA VAL A 405 -9.50 -10.44 -35.18
C VAL A 405 -8.69 -9.47 -34.34
N LEU A 406 -7.51 -9.05 -34.83
CA LEU A 406 -6.69 -8.04 -34.14
C LEU A 406 -7.45 -6.71 -33.99
N LYS A 407 -8.16 -6.25 -35.04
CA LYS A 407 -9.04 -5.06 -34.98
C LYS A 407 -10.14 -5.19 -33.93
N GLU A 408 -10.87 -6.29 -33.96
CA GLU A 408 -11.97 -6.54 -33.02
C GLU A 408 -11.51 -6.51 -31.55
N ILE A 409 -10.33 -7.08 -31.26
CA ILE A 409 -9.74 -7.09 -29.92
C ILE A 409 -9.39 -5.69 -29.43
N ILE A 410 -8.85 -4.84 -30.30
CA ILE A 410 -8.52 -3.44 -29.97
C ILE A 410 -9.79 -2.62 -29.72
N GLU A 411 -10.83 -2.82 -30.51
CA GLU A 411 -12.13 -2.17 -30.31
C GLU A 411 -12.81 -2.58 -29.00
N LYS A 412 -12.64 -3.86 -28.61
CA LYS A 412 -13.16 -4.42 -27.34
C LYS A 412 -12.26 -4.19 -26.13
N ALA A 413 -11.23 -3.34 -26.23
CA ALA A 413 -10.36 -3.03 -25.10
C ALA A 413 -11.18 -2.56 -23.88
N GLU A 414 -10.85 -3.09 -22.70
CA GLU A 414 -11.59 -2.79 -21.47
C GLU A 414 -10.98 -1.58 -20.76
N MET A 415 -11.80 -0.78 -20.06
CA MET A 415 -11.28 0.30 -19.23
C MET A 415 -10.29 -0.22 -18.19
N PHE A 416 -9.19 0.50 -17.97
CA PHE A 416 -8.21 0.11 -16.97
C PHE A 416 -8.84 0.14 -15.56
N PRO A 417 -8.64 -0.90 -14.73
CA PRO A 417 -9.28 -0.94 -13.41
C PRO A 417 -8.76 0.17 -12.50
N ILE A 418 -9.68 1.01 -12.00
CA ILE A 418 -9.38 2.08 -11.05
C ILE A 418 -9.54 1.53 -9.63
N ARG A 419 -8.50 1.67 -8.80
CA ARG A 419 -8.51 1.21 -7.41
C ARG A 419 -9.61 1.96 -6.64
N GLY A 420 -10.52 1.22 -6.00
CA GLY A 420 -11.63 1.78 -5.23
C GLY A 420 -12.91 2.01 -6.04
N LEU A 421 -12.88 1.86 -7.36
CA LEU A 421 -14.07 1.87 -8.21
C LEU A 421 -14.37 0.43 -8.65
N LEU A 422 -15.37 -0.18 -8.01
CA LEU A 422 -15.77 -1.56 -8.26
C LEU A 422 -17.18 -1.59 -8.82
N SER A 423 -17.41 -2.43 -9.83
CA SER A 423 -18.74 -2.70 -10.36
C SER A 423 -19.46 -3.71 -9.48
N PHE A 424 -20.77 -3.53 -9.29
CA PHE A 424 -21.63 -4.48 -8.58
C PHE A 424 -21.59 -5.89 -9.17
N SER A 425 -21.35 -6.01 -10.48
CA SER A 425 -21.22 -7.31 -11.15
C SER A 425 -20.14 -8.21 -10.53
N LYS A 426 -19.10 -7.63 -9.91
CA LYS A 426 -18.06 -8.40 -9.20
C LYS A 426 -18.54 -9.01 -7.88
N PHE A 427 -19.59 -8.45 -7.29
CA PHE A 427 -20.14 -8.88 -6.00
C PHE A 427 -21.40 -9.72 -6.13
N PHE A 428 -21.87 -10.01 -7.35
CA PHE A 428 -23.07 -10.83 -7.56
C PHE A 428 -23.00 -12.20 -6.90
N PRO A 429 -21.86 -12.93 -6.87
CA PRO A 429 -21.77 -14.18 -6.11
C PRO A 429 -22.05 -13.97 -4.61
N GLU A 430 -21.41 -12.97 -4.00
CA GLU A 430 -21.60 -12.63 -2.58
C GLU A 430 -23.04 -12.20 -2.27
N ILE A 431 -23.67 -11.42 -3.16
CA ILE A 431 -25.07 -11.00 -3.03
C ILE A 431 -26.01 -12.19 -3.12
N ASN A 432 -25.75 -13.14 -4.03
CA ASN A 432 -26.54 -14.36 -4.14
C ASN A 432 -26.40 -15.21 -2.88
N ASP A 433 -25.18 -15.38 -2.37
CA ASP A 433 -24.96 -16.11 -1.12
C ASP A 433 -25.68 -15.46 0.06
N TYR A 434 -25.68 -14.12 0.13
CA TYR A 434 -26.41 -13.37 1.13
C TYR A 434 -27.93 -13.57 1.01
N TYR A 435 -28.47 -13.52 -0.20
CA TYR A 435 -29.90 -13.73 -0.47
C TYR A 435 -30.36 -15.15 -0.09
N HIS A 436 -29.55 -16.16 -0.41
CA HIS A 436 -29.84 -17.56 -0.10
C HIS A 436 -29.49 -17.98 1.34
N CYS A 437 -28.92 -17.07 2.14
CA CYS A 437 -28.49 -17.33 3.52
C CYS A 437 -27.57 -18.56 3.64
N THR A 438 -26.67 -18.74 2.68
CA THR A 438 -25.88 -19.98 2.52
C THR A 438 -24.94 -20.24 3.72
N HIS A 439 -24.52 -19.21 4.45
CA HIS A 439 -23.54 -19.32 5.53
C HIS A 439 -24.15 -19.41 6.95
N GLY A 440 -25.46 -19.20 7.09
CA GLY A 440 -26.20 -19.36 8.35
C GLY A 440 -25.89 -18.32 9.44
N PHE A 441 -25.32 -17.16 9.07
CA PHE A 441 -25.07 -16.02 9.96
C PHE A 441 -25.50 -14.66 9.36
N GLU A 442 -26.12 -14.67 8.19
CA GLU A 442 -26.60 -13.50 7.45
C GLU A 442 -27.67 -12.71 8.22
N LEU A 443 -28.43 -13.40 9.08
CA LEU A 443 -29.43 -12.83 9.99
C LEU A 443 -28.85 -12.44 11.37
N GLY A 444 -27.54 -12.65 11.58
CA GLY A 444 -26.88 -12.54 12.88
C GLY A 444 -26.95 -13.82 13.70
N VAL A 445 -26.07 -13.91 14.69
CA VAL A 445 -25.99 -15.01 15.65
C VAL A 445 -26.88 -14.71 16.85
N SER A 446 -27.69 -15.69 17.25
CA SER A 446 -28.55 -15.64 18.44
C SER A 446 -27.73 -15.39 19.71
N THR A 447 -28.28 -14.55 20.58
CA THR A 447 -27.72 -14.21 21.91
C THR A 447 -27.84 -15.35 22.92
N GLY A 448 -28.74 -16.30 22.66
CA GLY A 448 -29.08 -17.37 23.58
C GLY A 448 -30.39 -17.14 24.33
N TRP A 449 -30.88 -15.90 24.38
CA TRP A 449 -32.09 -15.51 25.09
C TRP A 449 -33.22 -15.17 24.12
N ARG A 450 -34.36 -15.84 24.26
CA ARG A 450 -35.51 -15.65 23.36
C ARG A 450 -36.06 -14.23 23.43
N ALA A 451 -36.06 -13.64 24.63
CA ALA A 451 -36.51 -12.27 24.83
C ALA A 451 -35.63 -11.23 24.10
N LEU A 452 -34.37 -11.56 23.84
CA LEU A 452 -33.40 -10.65 23.21
C LEU A 452 -33.18 -10.92 21.72
N ASP A 453 -33.30 -12.17 21.25
CA ASP A 453 -33.04 -12.54 19.85
C ASP A 453 -33.95 -11.81 18.85
N GLY A 454 -35.16 -11.39 19.27
CA GLY A 454 -36.05 -10.56 18.45
C GLY A 454 -35.64 -9.08 18.38
N LEU A 455 -34.73 -8.63 19.24
CA LEU A 455 -34.29 -7.24 19.38
C LEU A 455 -32.83 -7.03 18.94
N TYR A 456 -31.96 -8.01 19.20
CA TYR A 456 -30.53 -7.90 18.96
C TYR A 456 -29.93 -9.27 18.64
N ASN A 457 -29.35 -9.40 17.45
CA ASN A 457 -28.49 -10.52 17.07
C ASN A 457 -27.08 -10.05 16.74
N ILE A 458 -26.10 -10.94 16.91
CA ILE A 458 -24.68 -10.63 16.81
C ILE A 458 -24.22 -10.83 15.36
N VAL A 459 -23.93 -9.74 14.66
CA VAL A 459 -23.42 -9.80 13.28
C VAL A 459 -21.90 -9.63 13.27
N PRO A 460 -21.13 -10.56 12.69
CA PRO A 460 -19.70 -10.39 12.53
C PRO A 460 -19.36 -9.09 11.79
N GLY A 461 -18.37 -8.34 12.28
CA GLY A 461 -17.93 -7.08 11.68
C GLY A 461 -18.67 -5.82 12.14
N GLU A 462 -19.63 -5.96 13.05
CA GLU A 462 -20.31 -4.83 13.70
C GLU A 462 -19.66 -4.43 15.04
N LEU A 463 -19.90 -3.17 15.43
CA LEU A 463 -19.51 -2.63 16.73
C LEU A 463 -20.75 -2.43 17.62
N THR A 464 -20.78 -3.13 18.74
CA THR A 464 -21.81 -2.99 19.78
C THR A 464 -21.24 -2.23 20.98
N VAL A 465 -21.84 -1.08 21.30
CA VAL A 465 -21.49 -0.31 22.50
C VAL A 465 -22.45 -0.67 23.62
N ILE A 466 -21.91 -1.01 24.78
CA ILE A 466 -22.67 -1.40 25.97
C ILE A 466 -22.43 -0.35 27.06
N THR A 467 -23.51 0.17 27.63
CA THR A 467 -23.46 1.08 28.77
C THR A 467 -24.45 0.67 29.86
N GLY A 468 -24.36 1.33 31.01
CA GLY A 468 -25.14 0.99 32.19
C GLY A 468 -24.51 1.54 33.46
N VAL A 469 -25.34 1.82 34.46
CA VAL A 469 -24.93 2.32 35.77
C VAL A 469 -23.81 1.44 36.36
N PRO A 470 -22.82 1.97 37.10
CA PRO A 470 -21.86 1.14 37.82
C PRO A 470 -22.56 0.03 38.63
N SER A 471 -21.96 -1.16 38.68
CA SER A 471 -22.52 -2.33 39.36
C SER A 471 -23.85 -2.89 38.80
N SER A 472 -24.23 -2.51 37.57
CA SER A 472 -25.40 -3.08 36.85
C SER A 472 -25.20 -4.50 36.31
N GLY A 473 -23.98 -5.05 36.35
CA GLY A 473 -23.69 -6.40 35.83
C GLY A 473 -23.34 -6.46 34.34
N LYS A 474 -22.84 -5.38 33.72
CA LYS A 474 -22.43 -5.34 32.30
C LYS A 474 -21.44 -6.45 31.93
N SER A 475 -20.33 -6.54 32.65
CA SER A 475 -19.28 -7.53 32.37
C SER A 475 -19.79 -8.96 32.56
N ASP A 476 -20.58 -9.21 33.61
CA ASP A 476 -21.21 -10.51 33.85
C ASP A 476 -22.23 -10.89 32.76
N TRP A 477 -22.98 -9.91 32.24
CA TRP A 477 -23.90 -10.12 31.12
C TRP A 477 -23.15 -10.43 29.82
N ILE A 478 -22.05 -9.73 29.54
CA ILE A 478 -21.18 -10.02 28.38
C ILE A 478 -20.60 -11.42 28.50
N ASP A 479 -20.04 -11.79 29.65
CA ASP A 479 -19.48 -13.13 29.87
C ASP A 479 -20.53 -14.23 29.59
N ALA A 480 -21.76 -14.05 30.09
CA ALA A 480 -22.86 -14.99 29.83
C ALA A 480 -23.21 -15.06 28.33
N LEU A 481 -23.22 -13.92 27.65
CA LEU A 481 -23.43 -13.86 26.20
C LEU A 481 -22.34 -14.62 25.44
N LEU A 482 -21.06 -14.44 25.81
CA LEU A 482 -19.95 -15.13 25.17
C LEU A 482 -20.04 -16.65 25.35
N CYS A 483 -20.39 -17.12 26.56
CA CYS A 483 -20.61 -18.54 26.83
C CYS A 483 -21.74 -19.11 25.95
N ASN A 484 -22.87 -18.41 25.82
CA ASN A 484 -23.97 -18.84 24.96
C ASN A 484 -23.55 -18.94 23.48
N ILE A 485 -22.78 -17.98 22.99
CA ILE A 485 -22.29 -17.97 21.60
C ILE A 485 -21.28 -19.11 21.38
N ASN A 486 -20.39 -19.36 22.34
CA ASN A 486 -19.44 -20.48 22.27
C ASN A 486 -20.18 -21.82 22.24
N GLU A 487 -21.15 -22.05 23.13
CA GLU A 487 -21.93 -23.29 23.20
C GLU A 487 -22.69 -23.57 21.89
N ARG A 488 -23.24 -22.54 21.25
CA ARG A 488 -24.07 -22.70 20.04
C ARG A 488 -23.29 -22.72 18.73
N ARG A 489 -22.19 -21.96 18.65
CA ARG A 489 -21.48 -21.68 17.37
C ARG A 489 -19.96 -21.91 17.45
N GLY A 490 -19.42 -22.27 18.61
CA GLY A 490 -18.00 -22.55 18.79
C GLY A 490 -17.08 -21.35 18.57
N TRP A 491 -17.57 -20.12 18.79
CA TRP A 491 -16.73 -18.94 18.62
C TRP A 491 -15.63 -18.86 19.68
N THR A 492 -14.48 -18.34 19.27
CA THR A 492 -13.37 -17.98 20.15
C THR A 492 -13.28 -16.45 20.28
N PHE A 493 -12.80 -15.99 21.43
CA PHE A 493 -12.89 -14.60 21.86
C PHE A 493 -11.56 -14.04 22.34
N ALA A 494 -11.34 -12.75 22.08
CA ALA A 494 -10.27 -11.98 22.69
C ALA A 494 -10.85 -11.04 23.76
N LEU A 495 -10.30 -11.09 24.97
CA LEU A 495 -10.78 -10.34 26.14
C LEU A 495 -9.74 -9.30 26.54
N CYS A 496 -10.05 -8.03 26.33
CA CYS A 496 -9.30 -6.89 26.85
C CYS A 496 -10.03 -6.35 28.08
N SER A 497 -9.96 -7.11 29.19
CA SER A 497 -10.56 -6.77 30.49
C SER A 497 -9.46 -6.43 31.49
N MET A 498 -9.27 -5.14 31.78
CA MET A 498 -8.24 -4.69 32.74
C MET A 498 -8.76 -4.64 34.18
N GLU A 499 -10.07 -4.41 34.36
CA GLU A 499 -10.69 -4.27 35.70
C GLU A 499 -10.75 -5.59 36.48
N ASN A 500 -10.98 -6.71 35.81
CA ASN A 500 -11.06 -8.03 36.46
C ASN A 500 -9.67 -8.69 36.54
N GLU A 501 -9.29 -9.23 37.70
CA GLU A 501 -8.17 -10.16 37.79
C GLU A 501 -8.45 -11.42 36.97
N VAL A 502 -7.40 -11.99 36.34
CA VAL A 502 -7.53 -13.21 35.51
C VAL A 502 -8.18 -14.35 36.28
N ARG A 503 -7.84 -14.49 37.58
CA ARG A 503 -8.38 -15.55 38.45
C ARG A 503 -9.89 -15.39 38.66
N ASP A 504 -10.34 -14.17 38.92
CA ASP A 504 -11.77 -13.89 39.13
C ASP A 504 -12.57 -14.02 37.83
N HIS A 505 -12.00 -13.59 36.71
CA HIS A 505 -12.64 -13.74 35.41
C HIS A 505 -12.77 -15.21 35.01
N ALA A 506 -11.71 -16.00 35.17
CA ALA A 506 -11.73 -17.44 34.93
C ALA A 506 -12.78 -18.13 35.80
N ARG A 507 -12.87 -17.79 37.09
CA ARG A 507 -13.91 -18.31 37.99
C ARG A 507 -15.31 -18.04 37.45
N LYS A 508 -15.61 -16.78 37.11
CA LYS A 508 -16.92 -16.37 36.60
C LYS A 508 -17.31 -17.10 35.31
N LEU A 509 -16.36 -17.31 34.40
CA LEU A 509 -16.60 -18.03 33.14
C LEU A 509 -16.86 -19.52 33.38
N LEU A 510 -16.11 -20.15 34.29
CA LEU A 510 -16.30 -21.55 34.65
C LEU A 510 -17.64 -21.81 35.34
N GLU A 511 -18.07 -20.90 36.24
CA GLU A 511 -19.38 -20.97 36.89
C GLU A 511 -20.52 -20.95 35.87
N LYS A 512 -20.41 -20.09 34.85
CA LYS A 512 -21.37 -19.99 33.74
C LYS A 512 -21.35 -21.21 32.82
N TYR A 513 -20.16 -21.75 32.52
CA TYR A 513 -19.98 -22.91 31.63
C TYR A 513 -20.56 -24.19 32.24
N PHE A 514 -20.22 -24.50 33.49
CA PHE A 514 -20.70 -25.71 34.17
C PHE A 514 -22.08 -25.55 34.82
N LYS A 515 -22.57 -24.31 34.95
CA LYS A 515 -23.83 -23.99 35.64
C LYS A 515 -23.80 -24.48 37.10
N LYS A 516 -22.63 -24.36 37.74
CA LYS A 516 -22.33 -24.79 39.11
C LYS A 516 -21.47 -23.74 39.81
N PRO A 517 -21.60 -23.54 41.13
CA PRO A 517 -20.75 -22.59 41.86
C PRO A 517 -19.30 -23.10 41.92
N PHE A 518 -18.33 -22.18 41.94
CA PHE A 518 -16.92 -22.55 42.12
C PHE A 518 -16.60 -22.84 43.60
N PHE A 519 -17.28 -22.13 44.52
CA PHE A 519 -17.12 -22.26 45.97
C PHE A 519 -18.41 -22.71 46.66
N ASN A 520 -18.28 -23.55 47.69
CA ASN A 520 -19.37 -23.96 48.58
C ASN A 520 -19.60 -22.97 49.74
N TYR A 521 -19.60 -21.65 49.49
CA TYR A 521 -19.68 -20.63 50.56
C TYR A 521 -20.74 -19.57 50.25
N ARG A 522 -21.66 -19.28 51.19
CA ARG A 522 -22.75 -18.27 51.16
C ARG A 522 -23.72 -18.34 49.97
N TYR A 523 -23.22 -18.19 48.74
CA TYR A 523 -24.02 -18.18 47.51
C TYR A 523 -24.11 -19.56 46.84
N GLY A 524 -23.30 -20.53 47.24
CA GLY A 524 -23.24 -21.89 46.67
C GLY A 524 -23.59 -23.01 47.65
N GLU A 525 -24.18 -22.71 48.81
CA GLU A 525 -24.47 -23.74 49.84
C GLU A 525 -25.56 -24.73 49.41
N SER A 526 -26.43 -24.34 48.48
CA SER A 526 -27.56 -25.14 48.00
C SER A 526 -27.25 -26.03 46.80
N VAL A 527 -26.06 -25.93 46.19
CA VAL A 527 -25.71 -26.62 44.94
C VAL A 527 -24.30 -27.19 45.03
N GLU A 528 -24.09 -28.37 44.44
CA GLU A 528 -22.77 -28.99 44.37
C GLU A 528 -21.79 -28.14 43.53
N ARG A 529 -20.63 -27.80 44.10
CA ARG A 529 -19.57 -27.10 43.35
C ARG A 529 -18.97 -27.92 42.23
N ILE A 530 -18.31 -27.20 41.33
CA ILE A 530 -17.44 -27.76 40.29
C ILE A 530 -16.42 -28.73 40.92
N SER A 531 -16.40 -29.97 40.42
CA SER A 531 -15.45 -31.00 40.82
C SER A 531 -14.04 -30.73 40.29
N LEU A 532 -13.02 -31.38 40.87
CA LEU A 532 -11.64 -31.21 40.39
C LEU A 532 -11.46 -31.67 38.93
N ARG A 533 -12.22 -32.69 38.51
CA ARG A 533 -12.19 -33.17 37.12
C ARG A 533 -12.79 -32.14 36.17
N GLU A 534 -13.98 -31.62 36.49
CA GLU A 534 -14.63 -30.56 35.72
C GLU A 534 -13.75 -29.30 35.66
N LEU A 535 -13.02 -28.99 36.74
CA LEU A 535 -12.09 -27.86 36.75
C LEU A 535 -10.95 -28.03 35.73
N GLU A 536 -10.33 -29.21 35.64
CA GLU A 536 -9.27 -29.46 34.64
C GLU A 536 -9.83 -29.44 33.20
N GLU A 537 -11.02 -30.00 32.98
CA GLU A 537 -11.72 -29.91 31.69
C GLU A 537 -12.06 -28.45 31.34
N GLY A 538 -12.50 -27.67 32.33
CA GLY A 538 -12.80 -26.24 32.20
C GLY A 538 -11.57 -25.39 31.90
N LYS A 539 -10.40 -25.70 32.47
CA LYS A 539 -9.14 -25.02 32.12
C LYS A 539 -8.78 -25.21 30.65
N LYS A 540 -8.99 -26.42 30.12
CA LYS A 540 -8.79 -26.69 28.69
C LYS A 540 -9.76 -25.87 27.83
N TRP A 541 -11.04 -25.89 28.18
CA TRP A 541 -12.05 -25.08 27.50
C TRP A 541 -11.73 -23.57 27.52
N LEU A 542 -11.29 -23.04 28.66
CA LEU A 542 -10.86 -21.64 28.77
C LEU A 542 -9.70 -21.32 27.83
N SER A 543 -8.69 -22.20 27.77
CA SER A 543 -7.51 -22.04 26.92
C SER A 543 -7.85 -22.08 25.42
N ASP A 544 -8.81 -22.90 25.02
CA ASP A 544 -9.23 -23.05 23.63
C ASP A 544 -10.18 -21.93 23.19
N THR A 545 -10.95 -21.36 24.13
CA THR A 545 -12.03 -20.41 23.82
C THR A 545 -11.65 -18.95 24.00
N PHE A 546 -10.89 -18.61 25.05
CA PHE A 546 -10.65 -17.22 25.45
C PHE A 546 -9.16 -16.87 25.43
N HIS A 547 -8.83 -15.78 24.75
CA HIS A 547 -7.49 -15.21 24.70
C HIS A 547 -7.49 -13.85 25.40
N VAL A 548 -6.76 -13.76 26.51
CA VAL A 548 -6.71 -12.54 27.32
C VAL A 548 -5.64 -11.59 26.77
N ILE A 549 -6.01 -10.33 26.54
CA ILE A 549 -5.12 -9.23 26.17
C ILE A 549 -4.88 -8.40 27.42
N ARG A 550 -3.64 -8.37 27.94
CA ARG A 550 -3.19 -7.54 29.07
C ARG A 550 -1.85 -6.89 28.76
N SER A 551 -1.65 -5.67 29.28
CA SER A 551 -0.35 -5.01 29.29
C SER A 551 0.44 -5.53 30.49
N ASP A 552 1.67 -5.98 30.28
CA ASP A 552 2.58 -6.36 31.38
C ASP A 552 3.26 -5.13 32.02
N ASP A 553 3.20 -3.97 31.34
CA ASP A 553 3.77 -2.71 31.81
C ASP A 553 2.75 -1.94 32.67
N ASP A 554 3.21 -1.20 33.70
CA ASP A 554 2.41 -0.33 34.60
C ASP A 554 1.66 0.82 33.89
N CYS A 555 1.65 0.84 32.56
CA CYS A 555 0.98 1.84 31.73
C CYS A 555 -0.30 1.27 31.09
N PRO A 556 -1.40 2.03 31.06
CA PRO A 556 -2.62 1.59 30.39
C PRO A 556 -2.38 1.35 28.88
N PRO A 557 -3.04 0.36 28.27
CA PRO A 557 -2.81 0.04 26.87
C PRO A 557 -3.47 1.08 25.94
N SER A 558 -2.76 1.49 24.89
CA SER A 558 -3.37 2.30 23.83
C SER A 558 -4.29 1.46 22.94
N ILE A 559 -5.35 2.05 22.40
CA ILE A 559 -6.26 1.35 21.48
C ILE A 559 -5.55 0.74 20.26
N ASN A 560 -4.53 1.42 19.74
CA ASN A 560 -3.76 0.93 18.60
C ASN A 560 -3.00 -0.35 18.93
N TRP A 561 -2.48 -0.45 20.16
CA TRP A 561 -1.83 -1.65 20.64
C TRP A 561 -2.85 -2.78 20.82
N VAL A 562 -3.99 -2.52 21.48
CA VAL A 562 -5.06 -3.51 21.66
C VAL A 562 -5.53 -4.08 20.32
N LEU A 563 -5.79 -3.23 19.32
CA LEU A 563 -6.24 -3.69 18.00
C LEU A 563 -5.16 -4.46 17.23
N LYS A 564 -3.87 -4.13 17.41
CA LYS A 564 -2.75 -4.91 16.82
C LYS A 564 -2.62 -6.29 17.47
N THR A 565 -2.77 -6.36 18.79
CA THR A 565 -2.74 -7.63 19.53
C THR A 565 -3.95 -8.48 19.16
N ALA A 566 -5.15 -7.87 19.12
CA ALA A 566 -6.37 -8.54 18.68
C ALA A 566 -6.26 -9.03 17.23
N LYS A 567 -5.66 -8.25 16.32
CA LYS A 567 -5.37 -8.71 14.95
C LYS A 567 -4.51 -9.98 14.94
N SER A 568 -3.50 -10.05 15.81
CA SER A 568 -2.66 -11.24 15.92
C SER A 568 -3.45 -12.44 16.45
N ALA A 569 -4.38 -12.21 17.40
CA ALA A 569 -5.26 -13.25 17.92
C ALA A 569 -6.25 -13.78 16.86
N VAL A 570 -6.84 -12.90 16.05
CA VAL A 570 -7.70 -13.29 14.91
C VAL A 570 -6.94 -14.18 13.93
N LEU A 571 -5.71 -13.78 13.55
CA LEU A 571 -4.93 -14.51 12.56
C LEU A 571 -4.38 -15.86 13.06
N ARG A 572 -4.05 -15.97 14.35
CA ARG A 572 -3.45 -17.18 14.92
C ARG A 572 -4.46 -18.18 15.48
N TYR A 573 -5.51 -17.68 16.12
CA TYR A 573 -6.47 -18.50 16.87
C TYR A 573 -7.90 -18.42 16.31
N GLY A 574 -8.11 -17.72 15.20
CA GLY A 574 -9.40 -17.64 14.54
C GLY A 574 -10.47 -16.87 15.33
N VAL A 575 -10.05 -15.93 16.20
CA VAL A 575 -10.95 -15.14 17.04
C VAL A 575 -12.04 -14.45 16.23
N ARG A 576 -13.31 -14.63 16.63
CA ARG A 576 -14.49 -14.04 15.99
C ARG A 576 -15.14 -12.91 16.78
N GLY A 577 -14.75 -12.74 18.04
CA GLY A 577 -15.26 -11.68 18.90
C GLY A 577 -14.18 -11.03 19.76
N LEU A 578 -14.23 -9.71 19.91
CA LEU A 578 -13.34 -8.92 20.75
C LEU A 578 -14.16 -8.16 21.79
N VAL A 579 -13.83 -8.31 23.07
CA VAL A 579 -14.40 -7.51 24.16
C VAL A 579 -13.37 -6.52 24.66
N ILE A 580 -13.75 -5.26 24.77
CA ILE A 580 -12.96 -4.19 25.39
C ILE A 580 -13.77 -3.67 26.58
N ASP A 581 -13.31 -3.97 27.79
CA ASP A 581 -13.97 -3.64 29.05
C ASP A 581 -12.96 -3.13 30.11
N SER A 582 -12.91 -1.84 30.47
CA SER A 582 -13.79 -0.73 30.08
C SER A 582 -13.04 0.37 29.30
N TYR A 583 -13.80 1.27 28.66
CA TYR A 583 -13.24 2.47 27.99
C TYR A 583 -12.28 3.29 28.86
N ASN A 584 -12.53 3.33 30.17
CA ASN A 584 -11.80 4.19 31.11
C ASN A 584 -10.37 3.68 31.37
N GLU A 585 -10.10 2.40 31.14
CA GLU A 585 -8.80 1.75 31.36
C GLU A 585 -7.84 1.89 30.16
N LEU A 586 -8.30 2.51 29.07
CA LEU A 586 -7.45 2.74 27.89
C LEU A 586 -6.63 4.02 28.04
N ASP A 587 -5.38 3.97 27.57
CA ASP A 587 -4.54 5.17 27.54
C ASP A 587 -5.08 6.19 26.54
N HIS A 588 -5.57 7.30 27.08
CA HIS A 588 -5.98 8.46 26.33
C HIS A 588 -4.77 9.35 26.04
N GLN A 589 -3.86 8.88 25.17
CA GLN A 589 -2.79 9.71 24.62
C GLN A 589 -3.39 10.85 23.80
N ARG A 590 -3.72 11.96 24.47
CA ARG A 590 -4.24 13.18 23.87
C ARG A 590 -3.05 14.05 23.47
N PHE A 591 -2.85 14.23 22.17
CA PHE A 591 -1.98 15.32 21.70
C PHE A 591 -2.55 16.66 22.22
N ILE A 592 -1.68 17.60 22.58
CA ILE A 592 -1.98 18.88 23.27
C ILE A 592 -3.05 19.74 22.56
N HIS A 593 -3.42 19.41 21.32
CA HIS A 593 -4.39 20.14 20.49
C HIS A 593 -5.66 19.37 20.10
N ARG A 594 -5.89 18.14 20.59
CA ARG A 594 -7.12 17.37 20.27
C ARG A 594 -8.12 17.38 21.42
N THR A 595 -9.39 17.56 21.08
CA THR A 595 -10.49 17.41 22.04
C THR A 595 -10.74 15.93 22.35
N GLU A 596 -11.33 15.66 23.51
CA GLU A 596 -11.74 14.30 23.89
C GLU A 596 -12.74 13.69 22.90
N THR A 597 -13.65 14.51 22.37
CA THR A 597 -14.65 14.10 21.38
C THR A 597 -14.00 13.67 20.07
N GLU A 598 -13.01 14.42 19.56
CA GLU A 598 -12.24 14.04 18.37
C GLU A 598 -11.44 12.75 18.58
N TYR A 599 -10.84 12.58 19.76
CA TYR A 599 -10.14 11.35 20.12
C TYR A 599 -11.09 10.15 20.11
N VAL A 600 -12.22 10.23 20.81
CA VAL A 600 -13.24 9.16 20.85
C VAL A 600 -13.75 8.85 19.45
N SER A 601 -14.02 9.87 18.64
CA SER A 601 -14.44 9.71 17.24
C SER A 601 -13.42 8.93 16.41
N HIS A 602 -12.14 9.27 16.54
CA HIS A 602 -11.05 8.59 15.84
C HIS A 602 -10.88 7.15 16.33
N MET A 603 -10.88 6.92 17.64
CA MET A 603 -10.79 5.61 18.28
C MET A 603 -11.90 4.66 17.79
N LEU A 604 -13.16 5.09 17.87
CA LEU A 604 -14.31 4.30 17.41
C LEU A 604 -14.24 4.01 15.90
N THR A 605 -13.65 4.92 15.11
CA THR A 605 -13.42 4.67 13.67
C THR A 605 -12.40 3.56 13.44
N LEU A 606 -11.33 3.52 14.23
CA LEU A 606 -10.34 2.45 14.16
C LEU A 606 -10.94 1.10 14.58
N ILE A 607 -11.71 1.08 15.67
CA ILE A 607 -12.40 -0.13 16.15
C ILE A 607 -13.38 -0.64 15.09
N LYS A 608 -14.20 0.23 14.52
CA LYS A 608 -15.17 -0.13 13.48
C LYS A 608 -14.47 -0.69 12.23
N ARG A 609 -13.37 -0.06 11.80
CA ARG A 609 -12.56 -0.56 10.67
C ARG A 609 -11.96 -1.93 10.97
N PHE A 610 -11.50 -2.15 12.20
CA PHE A 610 -10.99 -3.45 12.63
C PHE A 610 -12.08 -4.52 12.55
N ALA A 611 -13.27 -4.25 13.11
CA ALA A 611 -14.41 -5.16 13.07
C ALA A 611 -14.72 -5.60 11.64
N GLN A 612 -14.92 -4.63 10.73
CA GLN A 612 -15.27 -4.85 9.33
C GLN A 612 -14.16 -5.62 8.57
N HIS A 613 -12.90 -5.22 8.74
CA HIS A 613 -11.79 -5.83 7.99
C HIS A 613 -11.53 -7.29 8.41
N HIS A 614 -11.82 -7.64 9.66
CA HIS A 614 -11.56 -8.97 10.19
C HIS A 614 -12.82 -9.82 10.35
N SER A 615 -14.00 -9.32 9.95
CA SER A 615 -15.29 -10.00 10.20
C SER A 615 -15.43 -10.48 11.65
N CYS A 616 -14.97 -9.63 12.58
CA CYS A 616 -14.92 -9.89 14.01
C CYS A 616 -15.89 -8.93 14.70
N HIS A 617 -16.78 -9.44 15.56
CA HIS A 617 -17.71 -8.60 16.31
C HIS A 617 -16.98 -7.94 17.49
N VAL A 618 -17.18 -6.64 17.71
CA VAL A 618 -16.54 -5.93 18.81
C VAL A 618 -17.57 -5.44 19.81
N TRP A 619 -17.44 -5.87 21.07
CA TRP A 619 -18.16 -5.30 22.20
C TRP A 619 -17.30 -4.28 22.92
N PHE A 620 -17.83 -3.07 23.08
CA PHE A 620 -17.13 -1.96 23.67
C PHE A 620 -17.91 -1.40 24.86
N VAL A 621 -17.37 -1.56 26.07
CA VAL A 621 -18.03 -1.15 27.30
C VAL A 621 -17.64 0.28 27.66
N ALA A 622 -18.63 1.15 27.82
CA ALA A 622 -18.41 2.54 28.20
C ALA A 622 -19.38 2.97 29.31
N HIS A 623 -18.85 3.67 30.32
CA HIS A 623 -19.64 4.11 31.47
C HIS A 623 -20.31 5.47 31.21
N PRO A 624 -21.52 5.68 31.75
CA PRO A 624 -22.17 6.98 31.72
C PRO A 624 -21.39 8.01 32.56
N ARG A 625 -21.57 9.30 32.26
CA ARG A 625 -21.13 10.39 33.15
C ARG A 625 -21.83 10.24 34.50
N GLN A 626 -21.22 10.76 35.57
CA GLN A 626 -21.88 10.81 36.88
C GLN A 626 -23.23 11.53 36.75
N LEU A 627 -24.32 10.78 36.90
CA LEU A 627 -25.69 11.27 36.78
C LEU A 627 -26.01 12.04 38.06
N ARG A 628 -26.03 13.38 37.99
CA ARG A 628 -26.49 14.22 39.09
C ARG A 628 -28.02 14.12 39.16
N ASN A 629 -28.57 13.72 40.31
CA ASN A 629 -30.01 13.48 40.56
C ASN A 629 -30.61 12.32 39.74
N TRP A 630 -29.99 11.13 39.81
CA TRP A 630 -30.52 9.94 39.14
C TRP A 630 -31.80 9.41 39.82
N GLY A 631 -32.90 9.34 39.08
CA GLY A 631 -34.22 8.89 39.57
C GLY A 631 -34.45 7.38 39.55
N GLY A 632 -33.47 6.57 39.11
CA GLY A 632 -33.59 5.12 39.01
C GLY A 632 -33.89 4.58 37.60
N ASP A 633 -33.94 5.44 36.59
CA ASP A 633 -34.22 5.07 35.20
C ASP A 633 -32.98 4.59 34.42
N PRO A 634 -33.13 3.74 33.38
CA PRO A 634 -31.98 3.33 32.56
C PRO A 634 -31.31 4.55 31.88
N PRO A 635 -29.96 4.65 31.88
CA PRO A 635 -29.27 5.77 31.26
C PRO A 635 -29.45 5.76 29.74
N ASN A 636 -29.43 6.95 29.13
CA ASN A 636 -29.42 7.09 27.68
C ASN A 636 -28.01 6.82 27.12
N LEU A 637 -27.91 6.34 25.88
CA LEU A 637 -26.63 6.22 25.18
C LEU A 637 -25.93 7.57 24.96
N TYR A 638 -26.67 8.69 24.96
CA TYR A 638 -26.08 10.03 24.97
C TYR A 638 -25.40 10.41 26.29
N ASP A 639 -25.70 9.68 27.38
CA ASP A 639 -25.13 9.95 28.70
C ASP A 639 -23.74 9.35 28.88
N ILE A 640 -23.22 8.61 27.88
CA ILE A 640 -21.88 8.02 27.90
C ILE A 640 -20.82 9.12 28.07
N SER A 641 -19.87 8.90 28.99
CA SER A 641 -18.79 9.85 29.23
C SER A 641 -17.91 10.07 28.00
N GLY A 642 -17.37 11.29 27.87
CA GLY A 642 -16.50 11.65 26.75
C GLY A 642 -17.21 12.20 25.51
N SER A 643 -18.14 11.49 24.86
CA SER A 643 -18.68 11.94 23.56
C SER A 643 -20.00 11.30 23.10
N ALA A 644 -20.86 12.09 22.42
CA ALA A 644 -21.98 11.56 21.64
C ALA A 644 -21.55 10.70 20.43
N HIS A 645 -20.25 10.61 20.11
CA HIS A 645 -19.77 9.74 19.03
C HIS A 645 -19.96 8.26 19.31
N PHE A 646 -20.13 7.84 20.56
CA PHE A 646 -20.45 6.44 20.91
C PHE A 646 -21.73 5.97 20.21
N ILE A 647 -22.83 6.72 20.35
CA ILE A 647 -24.07 6.40 19.64
C ILE A 647 -23.95 6.65 18.14
N ASN A 648 -23.26 7.69 17.68
CA ASN A 648 -23.21 8.01 16.24
C ASN A 648 -22.45 6.95 15.42
N LYS A 649 -21.41 6.33 15.99
CA LYS A 649 -20.51 5.42 15.26
C LYS A 649 -20.79 3.93 15.49
N CYS A 650 -21.35 3.54 16.63
CA CYS A 650 -21.71 2.15 16.87
C CYS A 650 -22.79 1.68 15.89
N ASP A 651 -22.82 0.39 15.63
CA ASP A 651 -23.89 -0.24 14.85
C ASP A 651 -25.05 -0.58 15.78
N ASN A 652 -24.74 -1.12 16.97
CA ASN A 652 -25.71 -1.44 18.01
C ASN A 652 -25.38 -0.74 19.32
N GLY A 653 -26.40 -0.39 20.09
CA GLY A 653 -26.28 0.29 21.37
C GLY A 653 -27.17 -0.33 22.43
N LEU A 654 -26.55 -0.90 23.47
CA LEU A 654 -27.23 -1.63 24.53
C LEU A 654 -27.04 -0.91 25.88
N VAL A 655 -28.11 -0.88 26.67
CA VAL A 655 -28.09 -0.38 28.04
C VAL A 655 -28.49 -1.51 28.98
N ILE A 656 -27.57 -1.89 29.87
CA ILE A 656 -27.84 -2.88 30.92
C ILE A 656 -28.23 -2.12 32.19
N HIS A 657 -29.42 -2.41 32.69
CA HIS A 657 -29.99 -1.74 33.84
C HIS A 657 -30.58 -2.74 34.83
N ARG A 658 -30.28 -2.56 36.11
CA ARG A 658 -30.87 -3.35 37.19
C ARG A 658 -31.78 -2.43 37.99
N ASN A 659 -33.09 -2.61 37.85
CA ASN A 659 -34.06 -1.79 38.55
C ASN A 659 -34.07 -2.17 40.04
N VAL A 660 -33.72 -1.22 40.90
CA VAL A 660 -33.69 -1.40 42.36
C VAL A 660 -35.11 -1.57 42.92
N ASN A 661 -36.11 -0.99 42.26
CA ASN A 661 -37.52 -1.05 42.64
C ASN A 661 -38.29 -2.14 41.87
N GLY A 662 -37.63 -2.88 40.98
CA GLY A 662 -38.23 -3.94 40.16
C GLY A 662 -38.22 -5.31 40.86
N PRO A 663 -38.67 -6.36 40.16
CA PRO A 663 -38.60 -7.72 40.67
C PRO A 663 -37.17 -8.08 41.10
N PRO A 664 -36.98 -8.77 42.24
CA PRO A 664 -35.65 -9.13 42.71
C PRO A 664 -34.95 -9.98 41.65
N ASN A 665 -33.67 -9.69 41.41
CA ASN A 665 -32.83 -10.35 40.41
C ASN A 665 -33.23 -10.14 38.94
N SER A 666 -34.18 -9.25 38.64
CA SER A 666 -34.45 -8.85 37.26
C SER A 666 -33.35 -7.90 36.73
N VAL A 667 -32.96 -8.12 35.47
CA VAL A 667 -32.04 -7.27 34.71
C VAL A 667 -32.71 -6.91 33.40
N GLN A 668 -32.83 -5.61 33.15
CA GLN A 668 -33.37 -5.05 31.93
C GLN A 668 -32.25 -4.80 30.93
N VAL A 669 -32.39 -5.37 29.73
CA VAL A 669 -31.51 -5.14 28.59
C VAL A 669 -32.27 -4.27 27.60
N SER A 670 -31.89 -3.00 27.54
CA SER A 670 -32.49 -2.01 26.67
C SER A 670 -31.69 -1.84 25.38
N VAL A 671 -32.24 -2.32 24.26
CA VAL A 671 -31.67 -2.14 22.93
C VAL A 671 -32.10 -0.77 22.41
N ARG A 672 -31.20 0.22 22.46
CA ARG A 672 -31.51 1.62 22.11
C ARG A 672 -31.10 1.99 20.68
N LYS A 673 -30.25 1.19 20.05
CA LYS A 673 -29.88 1.37 18.64
C LYS A 673 -29.59 0.03 17.98
N VAL A 674 -30.13 -0.14 16.77
CA VAL A 674 -29.76 -1.22 15.82
C VAL A 674 -29.67 -0.60 14.43
N ARG A 675 -28.51 -0.72 13.77
CA ARG A 675 -28.32 -0.20 12.41
C ARG A 675 -28.77 -1.21 11.36
N ASN A 676 -28.50 -2.48 11.57
CA ASN A 676 -28.84 -3.54 10.64
C ASN A 676 -30.27 -4.02 10.88
N LYS A 677 -31.18 -3.69 9.95
CA LYS A 677 -32.62 -4.00 10.06
C LYS A 677 -32.90 -5.50 10.18
N VAL A 678 -32.02 -6.34 9.64
CA VAL A 678 -32.19 -7.79 9.66
C VAL A 678 -31.77 -8.37 11.00
N ALA A 679 -30.81 -7.73 11.68
CA ALA A 679 -30.25 -8.21 12.94
C ALA A 679 -31.14 -7.94 14.15
N GLY A 680 -32.09 -7.00 14.09
CA GLY A 680 -32.98 -6.72 15.21
C GLY A 680 -33.70 -5.37 15.16
N ARG A 681 -34.33 -5.00 16.29
CA ARG A 681 -35.11 -3.76 16.47
C ARG A 681 -34.91 -3.18 17.86
N ILE A 682 -35.19 -1.89 18.00
CA ILE A 682 -35.15 -1.19 19.29
C ILE A 682 -36.26 -1.74 20.20
N GLY A 683 -35.95 -1.95 21.47
CA GLY A 683 -36.88 -2.49 22.46
C GLY A 683 -36.20 -2.80 23.79
N ASP A 684 -36.99 -3.26 24.75
CA ASP A 684 -36.51 -3.63 26.08
C ASP A 684 -36.81 -5.12 26.33
N ALA A 685 -35.81 -5.86 26.80
CA ALA A 685 -35.94 -7.25 27.24
C ALA A 685 -35.69 -7.36 28.74
N LEU A 686 -36.39 -8.28 29.40
CA LEU A 686 -36.23 -8.57 30.82
C LEU A 686 -35.68 -9.99 31.00
N LEU A 687 -34.59 -10.10 31.74
CA LEU A 687 -33.92 -11.35 32.08
C LEU A 687 -33.86 -11.53 33.60
N SER A 688 -33.88 -12.78 34.06
CA SER A 688 -33.64 -13.14 35.46
C SER A 688 -32.17 -13.52 35.65
N TYR A 689 -31.51 -12.93 36.65
CA TYR A 689 -30.12 -13.22 37.00
C TYR A 689 -30.03 -14.26 38.11
N ASP A 690 -29.40 -15.40 37.81
CA ASP A 690 -29.06 -16.41 38.80
C ASP A 690 -27.74 -16.04 39.51
N ARG A 691 -27.82 -15.79 40.81
CA ARG A 691 -26.64 -15.42 41.63
C ARG A 691 -25.71 -16.59 41.89
N ILE A 692 -26.18 -17.83 41.75
CA ILE A 692 -25.39 -19.02 42.06
C ILE A 692 -24.43 -19.33 40.91
N THR A 693 -24.96 -19.32 39.69
CA THR A 693 -24.23 -19.66 38.47
C THR A 693 -23.72 -18.45 37.70
N GLY A 694 -24.25 -17.26 37.98
CA GLY A 694 -23.97 -16.04 37.23
C GLY A 694 -24.65 -16.01 35.85
N MET A 695 -25.58 -16.93 35.59
CA MET A 695 -26.32 -17.02 34.33
C MET A 695 -27.53 -16.08 34.28
N PHE A 696 -27.98 -15.80 33.06
CA PHE A 696 -29.19 -15.05 32.79
C PHE A 696 -30.20 -15.97 32.10
N HIS A 697 -31.46 -15.89 32.52
CA HIS A 697 -32.56 -16.71 31.99
C HIS A 697 -33.69 -15.83 31.47
N ASP A 698 -34.39 -16.29 30.43
CA ASP A 698 -35.64 -15.68 29.99
C ASP A 698 -36.67 -15.76 31.13
N ILE A 699 -37.31 -14.64 31.44
CA ILE A 699 -38.47 -14.64 32.34
C ILE A 699 -39.64 -15.16 31.51
N ASN A 700 -40.10 -16.38 31.79
CA ASN A 700 -41.28 -16.93 31.12
C ASN A 700 -42.44 -15.92 31.24
N ASP A 701 -43.07 -15.57 30.11
CA ASP A 701 -44.32 -14.84 30.09
C ASP A 701 -45.35 -15.63 30.93
N LEU A 702 -45.59 -15.18 32.16
CA LEU A 702 -46.72 -15.61 32.97
C LEU A 702 -47.99 -14.99 32.37
N SER A 703 -48.40 -15.44 31.20
CA SER A 703 -49.72 -15.16 30.63
C SER A 703 -50.24 -16.24 29.67
N GLU A 704 -49.98 -17.51 29.96
CA GLU A 704 -50.84 -18.60 29.51
C GLU A 704 -51.17 -19.47 30.73
N ASN A 705 -52.24 -19.10 31.44
CA ASN A 705 -52.93 -20.05 32.32
C ASN A 705 -53.66 -21.06 31.44
N PRO A 706 -53.68 -22.36 31.81
CA PRO A 706 -54.41 -23.40 31.07
C PRO A 706 -55.92 -23.20 31.04
#